data_AF-A0A196SFN4-F1
#
_entry.id   AF-A0A196SFN4-F1
#
_cell.length_a   1.000
_cell.length_b   1.000
_cell.length_c   1.000
_cell.angle_alpha   90.00
_cell.angle_beta   90.00
_cell.angle_gamma   90.00
#
_symmetry.space_group_name_H-M   'P 1'
#
loop_
_entity.id
_entity.type
_entity.pdbx_description
1 polymer ?
#
loop_
_entity_poly.entity_id
_entity_poly.type
_entity_poly.pdbx_seq_one_letter_code
_entity_poly.pdbx_strand_id
1 'polypeptide(L)'
;MDEHSETLRDMKPVISIPSILSKSNVRLLKAAILAYGLPEPTFVLAPIAFALSYGYFTCLEMNADSESIVVVPNCGYCFFSVDVFKLQRNKITFLYSSITDGVGGRSLTYLMALMVQEQCAELSLEEMESLPFLRLLDQLDKQKKVLCTGVVEDVSVNLDDVLSGDEDVAVTLNYKDFINRFHNDNTMAGVFREGVKAAAKFLESHGLKADVIVPLGGSMRATFLQKIVKEELGGAVSMTANMDEEIATGDARISYLLAEDKGLAFDARLKGECVFASGAYEERIFAAEPKEGGVFVTCDEEYLECVKSHRYKEVENEEVAKERVVQDVKKLVEKTKEDEATYKRVAEERKQLEEKVALLQVSEGLSEENRQELKPVQFRLSQPAFYTNPDKMKDLIRQVEELIRKVEEVEKHNHGNRPSVAQVLQQGQNFTVSSEDSFFIETQTAHTGSLLFWVLLHTPEPLCLSNLFRFVFSPPLAGDRHPVALSAPLVTALGEQKGEEEAVELYALHFQGVFGFPEKVSESHQPFCEVYYSFSPDVPVAISQRQSVASRQFRDDYMYSFSLTLNDVVTLRDSQVVHIAAEESLVNQNHVIMTREEVMECAAFLLTMQIQDVDKKLHRMRIEGNVTAVAEIYQVSRSSILDKKEPTMELLYEGSVIAVESHQFFILDVDIESAEIVYYIARRGNCLSMPICVDVPNKQFCRM
;
A
#
# COMPACT_ATOMS: atom_id res chain seq x y z
N MET A 1 -5.27 21.11 12.76
CA MET A 1 -6.37 20.31 13.34
C MET A 1 -7.37 20.21 12.21
N ASP A 2 -7.34 19.10 11.48
CA ASP A 2 -7.84 19.04 10.10
C ASP A 2 -9.36 18.86 10.01
N GLU A 3 -9.95 19.36 8.92
CA GLU A 3 -11.37 19.23 8.53
C GLU A 3 -11.92 17.79 8.64
N HIS A 4 -11.08 16.77 8.47
CA HIS A 4 -11.44 15.35 8.69
C HIS A 4 -11.88 15.03 10.13
N SER A 5 -11.46 15.83 11.11
CA SER A 5 -11.86 15.71 12.51
C SER A 5 -13.31 16.12 12.76
N GLU A 6 -13.93 16.93 11.91
CA GLU A 6 -15.29 17.42 12.14
C GLU A 6 -16.34 16.39 11.69
N THR A 7 -16.15 15.72 10.55
CA THR A 7 -17.03 14.65 10.07
C THR A 7 -17.06 13.41 10.96
N LEU A 8 -15.94 13.07 11.62
CA LEU A 8 -15.88 11.95 12.58
C LEU A 8 -16.62 12.24 13.90
N ARG A 9 -16.83 13.52 14.27
CA ARG A 9 -17.58 13.87 15.49
C ARG A 9 -19.08 13.68 15.35
N ASP A 10 -19.59 13.76 14.12
CA ASP A 10 -21.01 13.58 13.82
C ASP A 10 -21.39 12.10 13.65
N MET A 11 -20.41 11.23 13.38
CA MET A 11 -20.63 9.79 13.32
C MET A 11 -20.60 9.17 14.72
N LYS A 12 -21.75 8.64 15.17
CA LYS A 12 -21.81 7.81 16.37
C LYS A 12 -21.49 6.36 16.03
N PRO A 13 -20.32 5.84 16.46
CA PRO A 13 -19.95 4.47 16.13
C PRO A 13 -20.89 3.51 16.84
N VAL A 14 -21.34 2.49 16.10
CA VAL A 14 -21.98 1.31 16.68
C VAL A 14 -20.91 0.24 16.76
N ILE A 15 -20.79 -0.40 17.93
CA ILE A 15 -19.78 -1.43 18.18
C ILE A 15 -20.48 -2.68 18.67
N SER A 16 -20.37 -3.75 17.90
CA SER A 16 -20.80 -5.08 18.33
C SER A 16 -19.92 -5.62 19.45
N ILE A 17 -20.55 -6.24 20.44
CA ILE A 17 -19.89 -6.90 21.57
C ILE A 17 -20.42 -8.33 21.74
N PRO A 18 -19.62 -9.26 22.28
CA PRO A 18 -20.11 -10.60 22.59
C PRO A 18 -21.12 -10.55 23.73
N SER A 19 -22.10 -11.45 23.70
CA SER A 19 -23.19 -11.55 24.69
C SER A 19 -22.72 -11.84 26.12
N ILE A 20 -21.45 -12.23 26.29
CA ILE A 20 -20.83 -12.61 27.56
C ILE A 20 -20.40 -11.40 28.41
N LEU A 21 -20.26 -10.20 27.84
CA LEU A 21 -19.79 -9.05 28.60
C LEU A 21 -20.83 -8.61 29.65
N SER A 22 -20.35 -8.38 30.87
CA SER A 22 -21.16 -7.78 31.94
C SER A 22 -21.43 -6.29 31.69
N LYS A 23 -22.38 -5.69 32.42
CA LYS A 23 -22.71 -4.27 32.24
C LYS A 23 -21.52 -3.38 32.62
N SER A 24 -20.81 -3.74 33.68
CA SER A 24 -19.57 -3.05 34.08
C SER A 24 -18.47 -3.23 33.03
N ASN A 25 -18.31 -4.40 32.40
CA ASN A 25 -17.34 -4.56 31.30
C ASN A 25 -17.64 -3.61 30.13
N VAL A 26 -18.91 -3.45 29.74
CA VAL A 26 -19.31 -2.52 28.67
C VAL A 26 -18.99 -1.07 29.05
N ARG A 27 -19.23 -0.67 30.30
CA ARG A 27 -18.88 0.69 30.79
C ARG A 27 -17.37 0.91 30.84
N LEU A 28 -16.59 -0.09 31.21
CA LEU A 28 -15.12 -0.01 31.18
C LEU A 28 -14.59 0.07 29.75
N LEU A 29 -15.15 -0.69 28.81
CA LEU A 29 -14.82 -0.58 27.39
C LEU A 29 -15.15 0.83 26.85
N LYS A 30 -16.31 1.37 27.22
CA LYS A 30 -16.69 2.75 26.90
C LYS A 30 -15.68 3.75 27.45
N ALA A 31 -15.26 3.60 28.71
CA ALA A 31 -14.26 4.47 29.32
C ALA A 31 -12.90 4.39 28.60
N ALA A 32 -12.49 3.19 28.16
CA ALA A 32 -11.28 3.02 27.36
C ALA A 32 -11.36 3.78 26.03
N ILE A 33 -12.47 3.61 25.29
CA ILE A 33 -12.70 4.27 24.00
C ILE A 33 -12.67 5.79 24.15
N LEU A 34 -13.34 6.33 25.15
CA LEU A 34 -13.32 7.77 25.43
C LEU A 34 -11.93 8.26 25.86
N ALA A 35 -11.15 7.45 26.58
CA ALA A 35 -9.78 7.78 26.95
C ALA A 35 -8.83 7.83 25.74
N TYR A 36 -9.13 7.09 24.67
CA TYR A 36 -8.47 7.22 23.36
C TYR A 36 -8.89 8.48 22.58
N GLY A 37 -9.87 9.25 23.07
CA GLY A 37 -10.39 10.42 22.36
C GLY A 37 -11.34 10.08 21.21
N LEU A 38 -11.85 8.84 21.16
CA LEU A 38 -12.80 8.40 20.15
C LEU A 38 -14.24 8.84 20.51
N PRO A 39 -15.14 8.96 19.51
CA PRO A 39 -16.54 9.31 19.75
C PRO A 39 -17.25 8.29 20.66
N GLU A 40 -18.26 8.76 21.39
CA GLU A 40 -19.04 7.93 22.30
C GLU A 40 -19.82 6.84 21.54
N PRO A 41 -19.54 5.55 21.78
CA PRO A 41 -20.15 4.46 21.02
C PRO A 41 -21.52 4.05 21.57
N THR A 42 -22.36 3.53 20.66
CA THR A 42 -23.49 2.66 21.02
C THR A 42 -23.04 1.22 20.91
N PHE A 43 -23.22 0.41 21.96
CA PHE A 43 -22.91 -1.02 21.88
C PHE A 43 -24.16 -1.84 21.60
N VAL A 44 -24.02 -2.86 20.77
CA VAL A 44 -25.07 -3.84 20.47
C VAL A 44 -24.48 -5.25 20.59
N LEU A 45 -25.27 -6.25 20.95
CA LEU A 45 -24.76 -7.63 20.89
C LEU A 45 -24.51 -8.04 19.44
N ALA A 46 -23.43 -8.76 19.18
CA ALA A 46 -23.09 -9.26 17.85
C ALA A 46 -24.24 -10.00 17.13
N PRO A 47 -25.09 -10.81 17.81
CA PRO A 47 -26.26 -11.42 17.16
C PRO A 47 -27.28 -10.39 16.64
N ILE A 48 -27.45 -9.25 17.31
CA ILE A 48 -28.33 -8.16 16.86
C ILE A 48 -27.78 -7.50 15.60
N ALA A 49 -26.48 -7.20 15.58
CA ALA A 49 -25.81 -6.66 14.40
C ALA A 49 -25.96 -7.61 13.20
N PHE A 50 -25.65 -8.90 13.42
CA PHE A 50 -25.82 -9.92 12.39
C PHE A 50 -27.27 -10.00 11.89
N ALA A 51 -28.26 -10.09 12.77
CA ALA A 51 -29.66 -10.23 12.36
C ALA A 51 -30.17 -9.02 11.56
N LEU A 52 -29.68 -7.81 11.84
CA LEU A 52 -29.99 -6.62 11.04
C LEU A 52 -29.24 -6.57 9.71
N SER A 53 -28.00 -7.08 9.65
CA SER A 53 -27.31 -7.20 8.37
C SER A 53 -28.01 -8.21 7.45
N TYR A 54 -28.28 -9.40 7.99
CA TYR A 54 -28.87 -10.53 7.28
C TYR A 54 -30.34 -10.33 6.95
N GLY A 55 -31.14 -9.94 7.96
CA GLY A 55 -32.61 -10.02 7.91
C GLY A 55 -33.33 -8.72 7.60
N TYR A 56 -32.68 -7.55 7.62
CA TYR A 56 -33.39 -6.26 7.50
C TYR A 56 -34.22 -6.14 6.21
N PHE A 57 -33.63 -6.39 5.04
CA PHE A 57 -34.37 -6.32 3.77
C PHE A 57 -35.44 -7.40 3.68
N THR A 58 -35.12 -8.62 4.12
CA THR A 58 -36.09 -9.72 4.19
C THR A 58 -37.30 -9.32 5.04
N CYS A 59 -37.11 -8.74 6.23
CA CYS A 59 -38.19 -8.26 7.08
C CYS A 59 -39.07 -7.19 6.40
N LEU A 60 -38.50 -6.30 5.59
CA LEU A 60 -39.27 -5.26 4.91
C LEU A 60 -40.12 -5.83 3.75
N GLU A 61 -39.62 -6.85 3.08
CA GLU A 61 -40.25 -7.48 1.91
C GLU A 61 -41.18 -8.64 2.27
N MET A 62 -41.13 -9.12 3.52
CA MET A 62 -41.94 -10.23 4.00
C MET A 62 -43.44 -9.94 3.96
N ASN A 63 -44.22 -10.95 3.62
CA ASN A 63 -45.68 -10.92 3.74
C ASN A 63 -46.08 -10.89 5.22
N ALA A 64 -47.26 -10.32 5.52
CA ALA A 64 -47.71 -10.11 6.90
C ALA A 64 -47.78 -11.40 7.73
N ASP A 65 -48.15 -12.52 7.11
CA ASP A 65 -48.30 -13.82 7.77
C ASP A 65 -47.05 -14.72 7.65
N SER A 66 -45.99 -14.25 6.98
CA SER A 66 -44.77 -15.03 6.82
C SER A 66 -43.85 -14.89 8.03
N GLU A 67 -43.24 -16.00 8.43
CA GLU A 67 -42.17 -16.04 9.42
C GLU A 67 -41.04 -16.95 8.94
N SER A 68 -39.82 -16.69 9.41
CA SER A 68 -38.66 -17.52 9.14
C SER A 68 -37.77 -17.64 10.38
N ILE A 69 -37.46 -18.88 10.78
CA ILE A 69 -36.57 -19.21 11.88
C ILE A 69 -35.14 -19.34 11.35
N VAL A 70 -34.26 -18.48 11.86
CA VAL A 70 -32.84 -18.46 11.52
C VAL A 70 -32.04 -18.90 12.74
N VAL A 71 -31.11 -19.85 12.52
CA VAL A 71 -30.19 -20.35 13.55
C VAL A 71 -28.77 -20.00 13.15
N VAL A 72 -28.02 -19.39 14.07
CA VAL A 72 -26.69 -18.85 13.81
C VAL A 72 -25.67 -19.43 14.76
N PRO A 73 -25.00 -20.53 14.37
CA PRO A 73 -23.78 -20.97 15.06
C PRO A 73 -22.63 -20.02 14.71
N ASN A 74 -22.22 -19.20 15.68
CA ASN A 74 -21.11 -18.25 15.58
C ASN A 74 -19.89 -18.75 16.36
N CYS A 75 -18.84 -19.19 15.67
CA CYS A 75 -17.60 -19.66 16.29
C CYS A 75 -16.43 -18.76 15.88
N GLY A 76 -16.09 -17.82 16.77
CA GLY A 76 -15.00 -16.87 16.59
C GLY A 76 -13.65 -17.41 17.07
N TYR A 77 -12.78 -16.52 17.53
CA TYR A 77 -11.46 -16.89 18.06
C TYR A 77 -11.54 -17.49 19.46
N CYS A 78 -12.35 -16.92 20.36
CA CYS A 78 -12.45 -17.34 21.76
C CYS A 78 -13.88 -17.60 22.23
N PHE A 79 -14.89 -17.23 21.44
CA PHE A 79 -16.29 -17.36 21.79
C PHE A 79 -17.03 -18.22 20.79
N PHE A 80 -17.96 -19.01 21.31
CA PHE A 80 -18.94 -19.75 20.54
C PHE A 80 -20.34 -19.40 21.03
N SER A 81 -21.25 -19.08 20.11
CA SER A 81 -22.68 -18.98 20.41
C SER A 81 -23.53 -19.68 19.36
N VAL A 82 -24.74 -20.07 19.75
CA VAL A 82 -25.79 -20.50 18.84
C VAL A 82 -27.03 -19.67 19.12
N ASP A 83 -27.28 -18.70 18.26
CA ASP A 83 -28.40 -17.76 18.39
C ASP A 83 -29.57 -18.19 17.50
N VAL A 84 -30.78 -18.17 18.06
CA VAL A 84 -32.02 -18.49 17.34
C VAL A 84 -32.88 -17.23 17.33
N PHE A 85 -33.23 -16.75 16.13
CA PHE A 85 -34.14 -15.63 15.98
C PHE A 85 -35.16 -15.88 14.86
N LYS A 86 -36.26 -15.15 14.96
CA LYS A 86 -37.38 -15.19 14.04
C LYS A 86 -37.48 -13.88 13.27
N LEU A 87 -37.52 -13.98 11.95
CA LEU A 87 -37.83 -12.88 11.04
C LEU A 87 -39.34 -12.89 10.78
N GLN A 88 -39.95 -11.72 10.87
CA GLN A 88 -41.33 -11.45 10.47
C GLN A 88 -41.37 -10.10 9.76
N ARG A 89 -42.50 -9.78 9.09
CA ARG A 89 -42.65 -8.46 8.47
C ARG A 89 -42.37 -7.35 9.49
N ASN A 90 -41.40 -6.49 9.18
CA ASN A 90 -40.98 -5.35 10.02
C ASN A 90 -40.50 -5.72 11.43
N LYS A 91 -40.17 -6.98 11.71
CA LYS A 91 -39.86 -7.43 13.08
C LYS A 91 -38.82 -8.55 13.12
N ILE A 92 -37.84 -8.40 14.02
CA ILE A 92 -36.85 -9.44 14.36
C ILE A 92 -37.04 -9.79 15.84
N THR A 93 -37.27 -11.07 16.13
CA THR A 93 -37.48 -11.56 17.50
C THR A 93 -36.42 -12.59 17.88
N PHE A 94 -35.57 -12.28 18.85
CA PHE A 94 -34.61 -13.23 19.41
C PHE A 94 -35.31 -14.21 20.35
N LEU A 95 -35.19 -15.50 20.09
CA LEU A 95 -35.92 -16.54 20.79
C LEU A 95 -35.04 -17.24 21.83
N TYR A 96 -33.80 -17.57 21.45
CA TYR A 96 -32.90 -18.37 22.28
C TYR A 96 -31.44 -18.08 21.96
N SER A 97 -30.55 -18.29 22.93
CA SER A 97 -29.11 -18.27 22.73
C SER A 97 -28.43 -19.30 23.63
N SER A 98 -27.48 -20.04 23.08
CA SER A 98 -26.52 -20.82 23.84
C SER A 98 -25.15 -20.15 23.70
N ILE A 99 -24.47 -19.87 24.81
CA ILE A 99 -23.24 -19.06 24.82
C ILE A 99 -22.16 -19.83 25.58
N THR A 100 -21.00 -19.98 24.96
CA THR A 100 -19.85 -20.61 25.58
C THR A 100 -18.57 -19.80 25.37
N ASP A 101 -17.86 -19.56 26.48
CA ASP A 101 -16.49 -19.05 26.48
C ASP A 101 -15.45 -20.17 26.29
N GLY A 102 -14.25 -19.81 25.85
CA GLY A 102 -13.12 -20.73 25.78
C GLY A 102 -13.19 -21.76 24.66
N VAL A 103 -14.15 -21.62 23.74
CA VAL A 103 -14.31 -22.48 22.56
C VAL A 103 -14.20 -21.62 21.31
N GLY A 104 -13.21 -21.91 20.48
CA GLY A 104 -13.02 -21.23 19.20
C GLY A 104 -11.68 -21.54 18.56
N GLY A 105 -11.28 -20.67 17.65
CA GLY A 105 -10.04 -20.80 16.89
C GLY A 105 -8.79 -20.86 17.77
N ARG A 106 -8.78 -20.19 18.93
CA ARG A 106 -7.70 -20.24 19.92
C ARG A 106 -7.53 -21.66 20.47
N SER A 107 -8.64 -22.32 20.81
CA SER A 107 -8.64 -23.67 21.35
C SER A 107 -8.11 -24.68 20.33
N LEU A 108 -8.48 -24.52 19.05
CA LEU A 108 -7.91 -25.32 17.95
C LEU A 108 -6.39 -25.11 17.79
N THR A 109 -5.93 -23.86 17.85
CA THR A 109 -4.50 -23.55 17.78
C THR A 109 -3.75 -24.17 18.97
N TYR A 110 -4.35 -24.13 20.17
CA TYR A 110 -3.75 -24.76 21.36
C TYR A 110 -3.71 -26.29 21.27
N LEU A 111 -4.73 -26.93 20.70
CA LEU A 111 -4.71 -28.37 20.41
C LEU A 111 -3.54 -28.74 19.48
N MET A 112 -3.27 -27.93 18.46
CA MET A 112 -2.11 -28.12 17.59
C MET A 112 -0.79 -27.91 18.36
N ALA A 113 -0.73 -26.96 19.29
CA ALA A 113 0.46 -26.73 20.12
C ALA A 113 0.78 -27.94 21.00
N LEU A 114 -0.25 -28.57 21.58
CA LEU A 114 -0.08 -29.81 22.35
C LEU A 114 0.46 -30.96 21.46
N MET A 115 -0.02 -31.07 20.22
CA MET A 115 0.52 -32.05 19.27
C MET A 115 1.99 -31.78 18.90
N VAL A 116 2.40 -30.52 18.80
CA VAL A 116 3.80 -30.13 18.57
C VAL A 116 4.67 -30.55 19.76
N GLN A 117 4.25 -30.23 20.99
CA GLN A 117 4.95 -30.65 22.21
C GLN A 117 5.06 -32.18 22.33
N GLU A 118 4.07 -32.94 21.88
CA GLU A 118 4.13 -34.40 21.85
C GLU A 118 5.18 -34.95 20.86
N GLN A 119 5.46 -34.22 19.78
CA GLN A 119 6.47 -34.59 18.78
C GLN A 119 7.87 -34.04 19.10
N CYS A 120 7.96 -32.97 19.89
CA CYS A 120 9.22 -32.34 20.32
C CYS A 120 9.20 -32.22 21.85
N ALA A 121 9.74 -33.23 22.53
CA ALA A 121 9.70 -33.34 23.99
C ALA A 121 10.51 -32.25 24.70
N GLU A 122 11.45 -31.63 23.98
CA GLU A 122 12.23 -30.47 24.42
C GLU A 122 11.37 -29.19 24.52
N LEU A 123 10.23 -29.16 23.80
CA LEU A 123 9.32 -28.03 23.78
C LEU A 123 8.31 -28.13 24.93
N SER A 124 8.56 -27.38 26.01
CA SER A 124 7.67 -27.27 27.16
C SER A 124 6.79 -26.03 27.05
N LEU A 125 5.50 -26.17 26.72
CA LEU A 125 4.59 -25.01 26.59
C LEU A 125 4.41 -24.24 27.90
N GLU A 126 4.57 -24.90 29.05
CA GLU A 126 4.42 -24.30 30.38
C GLU A 126 5.65 -23.48 30.79
N GLU A 127 6.84 -23.89 30.35
CA GLU A 127 8.11 -23.24 30.72
C GLU A 127 8.60 -22.27 29.63
N MET A 128 7.93 -22.24 28.48
CA MET A 128 8.30 -21.40 27.34
C MET A 128 8.14 -19.90 27.65
N GLU A 129 9.14 -19.11 27.28
CA GLU A 129 9.08 -17.66 27.39
C GLU A 129 7.99 -17.07 26.47
N SER A 130 7.50 -15.87 26.82
CA SER A 130 6.33 -15.28 26.15
C SER A 130 6.52 -15.01 24.65
N LEU A 131 7.72 -14.64 24.21
CA LEU A 131 7.99 -14.33 22.79
C LEU A 131 8.06 -15.61 21.92
N PRO A 132 8.85 -16.64 22.26
CA PRO A 132 8.79 -17.94 21.59
C PRO A 132 7.39 -18.55 21.57
N PHE A 133 6.64 -18.45 22.68
CA PHE A 133 5.27 -18.94 22.75
C PHE A 133 4.34 -18.22 21.77
N LEU A 134 4.48 -16.89 21.64
CA LEU A 134 3.72 -16.12 20.66
C LEU A 134 4.08 -16.52 19.22
N ARG A 135 5.36 -16.73 18.91
CA ARG A 135 5.82 -17.19 17.58
C ARG A 135 5.24 -18.56 17.22
N LEU A 136 5.24 -19.49 18.18
CA LEU A 136 4.61 -20.80 18.05
C LEU A 136 3.12 -20.66 17.72
N LEU A 137 2.37 -19.90 18.51
CA LEU A 137 0.93 -19.72 18.29
C LEU A 137 0.61 -19.05 16.95
N ASP A 138 1.41 -18.08 16.50
CA ASP A 138 1.22 -17.42 15.20
C ASP A 138 1.45 -18.38 14.02
N GLN A 139 2.51 -19.20 14.08
CA GLN A 139 2.73 -20.22 13.05
C GLN A 139 1.62 -21.26 13.03
N LEU A 140 1.19 -21.73 14.20
CA LEU A 140 0.09 -22.69 14.28
C LEU A 140 -1.24 -22.11 13.81
N ASP A 141 -1.53 -20.83 14.04
CA ASP A 141 -2.74 -20.18 13.51
C ASP A 141 -2.74 -20.15 11.97
N LYS A 142 -1.58 -19.93 11.34
CA LYS A 142 -1.41 -20.01 9.89
C LYS A 142 -1.66 -21.42 9.38
N GLN A 143 -1.02 -22.43 9.97
CA GLN A 143 -1.17 -23.82 9.53
C GLN A 143 -2.56 -24.38 9.82
N LYS A 144 -3.20 -23.98 10.92
CA LYS A 144 -4.59 -24.34 11.25
C LYS A 144 -5.56 -23.99 10.12
N LYS A 145 -5.41 -22.81 9.51
CA LYS A 145 -6.30 -22.36 8.42
C LYS A 145 -6.26 -23.31 7.23
N VAL A 146 -5.09 -23.89 6.94
CA VAL A 146 -4.90 -24.89 5.89
C VAL A 146 -5.43 -26.26 6.35
N LEU A 147 -5.00 -26.72 7.53
CA LEU A 147 -5.35 -28.03 8.07
C LEU A 147 -6.87 -28.20 8.25
N CYS A 148 -7.55 -27.18 8.78
CA CYS A 148 -9.00 -27.22 9.05
C CYS A 148 -9.88 -27.21 7.79
N THR A 149 -9.31 -26.99 6.59
CA THR A 149 -10.05 -27.19 5.34
C THR A 149 -10.42 -28.66 5.12
N GLY A 150 -9.61 -29.58 5.67
CA GLY A 150 -9.72 -31.02 5.42
C GLY A 150 -9.33 -31.44 3.98
N VAL A 151 -8.78 -30.52 3.18
CA VAL A 151 -8.30 -30.80 1.81
C VAL A 151 -6.86 -31.30 1.82
N VAL A 152 -6.06 -30.79 2.76
CA VAL A 152 -4.65 -31.16 2.92
C VAL A 152 -4.53 -32.18 4.05
N GLU A 153 -3.77 -33.26 3.81
CA GLU A 153 -3.56 -34.32 4.79
C GLU A 153 -2.55 -33.91 5.87
N ASP A 154 -1.48 -33.20 5.51
CA ASP A 154 -0.39 -32.82 6.39
C ASP A 154 0.00 -31.34 6.23
N VAL A 155 0.34 -30.68 7.34
CA VAL A 155 0.94 -29.33 7.34
C VAL A 155 2.29 -29.35 8.03
N SER A 156 3.27 -28.68 7.44
CA SER A 156 4.59 -28.48 8.04
C SER A 156 4.60 -27.21 8.90
N VAL A 157 5.05 -27.35 10.13
CA VAL A 157 5.26 -26.26 11.09
C VAL A 157 6.77 -26.12 11.28
N ASN A 158 7.32 -25.03 10.79
CA ASN A 158 8.72 -24.66 10.97
C ASN A 158 8.79 -23.46 11.91
N LEU A 159 9.61 -23.59 12.95
CA LEU A 159 9.74 -22.65 14.04
C LEU A 159 11.21 -22.34 14.25
N ASP A 160 11.58 -21.11 13.94
CA ASP A 160 12.94 -20.63 14.12
C ASP A 160 13.09 -20.06 15.53
N ASP A 161 14.19 -20.39 16.22
CA ASP A 161 14.57 -19.76 17.49
C ASP A 161 13.44 -19.86 18.56
N VAL A 162 12.89 -21.07 18.74
CA VAL A 162 11.86 -21.39 19.75
C VAL A 162 12.42 -22.21 20.91
N LEU A 163 13.58 -22.85 20.71
CA LEU A 163 14.35 -23.55 21.74
C LEU A 163 15.60 -22.76 22.11
N SER A 164 16.14 -22.98 23.32
CA SER A 164 17.39 -22.37 23.74
C SER A 164 18.56 -22.86 22.87
N GLY A 165 19.31 -21.94 22.26
CA GLY A 165 20.55 -22.25 21.54
C GLY A 165 20.47 -22.21 20.00
N ASP A 166 19.58 -21.39 19.43
CA ASP A 166 19.39 -21.23 17.97
C ASP A 166 18.95 -22.53 17.26
N GLU A 167 18.23 -23.42 17.96
CA GLU A 167 17.70 -24.65 17.36
C GLU A 167 16.30 -24.44 16.76
N ASP A 168 16.16 -24.85 15.50
CA ASP A 168 14.90 -24.80 14.76
C ASP A 168 14.06 -26.06 15.03
N VAL A 169 12.75 -25.88 15.21
CA VAL A 169 11.79 -26.99 15.34
C VAL A 169 11.01 -27.14 14.03
N ALA A 170 11.11 -28.31 13.42
CA ALA A 170 10.34 -28.68 12.25
C ALA A 170 9.47 -29.90 12.57
N VAL A 171 8.15 -29.73 12.58
CA VAL A 171 7.18 -30.81 12.83
C VAL A 171 6.13 -30.87 11.73
N THR A 172 5.56 -32.06 11.53
CA THR A 172 4.47 -32.28 10.58
C THR A 172 3.22 -32.69 11.35
N LEU A 173 2.13 -31.95 11.16
CA LEU A 173 0.84 -32.22 11.79
C LEU A 173 -0.12 -32.81 10.76
N ASN A 174 -0.66 -34.00 11.08
CA ASN A 174 -1.61 -34.71 10.24
C ASN A 174 -3.05 -34.37 10.61
N TYR A 175 -3.91 -34.17 9.59
CA TYR A 175 -5.32 -33.84 9.74
C TYR A 175 -6.09 -34.91 10.51
N LYS A 176 -5.85 -36.20 10.22
CA LYS A 176 -6.53 -37.31 10.89
C LYS A 176 -6.22 -37.34 12.38
N ASP A 177 -4.96 -37.13 12.75
CA ASP A 177 -4.54 -37.09 14.15
C ASP A 177 -5.12 -35.87 14.87
N PHE A 178 -5.13 -34.71 14.21
CA PHE A 178 -5.77 -33.50 14.72
C PHE A 178 -7.27 -33.71 14.96
N ILE A 179 -8.00 -34.30 14.01
CA ILE A 179 -9.44 -34.58 14.15
C ILE A 179 -9.70 -35.62 15.22
N ASN A 180 -8.89 -36.67 15.32
CA ASN A 180 -8.99 -37.64 16.41
C ASN A 180 -8.80 -36.96 17.77
N ARG A 181 -7.80 -36.07 17.88
CA ARG A 181 -7.54 -35.32 19.11
C ARG A 181 -8.69 -34.38 19.44
N PHE A 182 -9.22 -33.66 18.46
CA PHE A 182 -10.40 -32.81 18.62
C PHE A 182 -11.60 -33.61 19.12
N HIS A 183 -11.90 -34.77 18.52
CA HIS A 183 -13.04 -35.60 18.94
C HIS A 183 -12.89 -36.21 20.34
N ASN A 184 -11.65 -36.48 20.77
CA ASN A 184 -11.35 -36.95 22.12
C ASN A 184 -11.27 -35.82 23.16
N ASP A 185 -11.33 -34.56 22.72
CA ASP A 185 -11.29 -33.40 23.59
C ASP A 185 -12.71 -33.02 24.06
N ASN A 186 -13.02 -33.35 25.31
CA ASN A 186 -14.29 -33.00 25.94
C ASN A 186 -14.42 -31.50 26.24
N THR A 187 -13.33 -30.75 26.26
CA THR A 187 -13.33 -29.31 26.57
C THR A 187 -13.70 -28.46 25.36
N MET A 188 -13.44 -28.95 24.15
CA MET A 188 -13.76 -28.26 22.91
C MET A 188 -14.90 -28.94 22.14
N ALA A 189 -14.71 -30.19 21.70
CA ALA A 189 -15.71 -30.85 20.86
C ALA A 189 -16.99 -31.15 21.64
N GLY A 190 -16.85 -31.56 22.91
CA GLY A 190 -17.96 -31.76 23.83
C GLY A 190 -18.79 -30.48 23.99
N VAL A 191 -18.12 -29.40 24.39
CA VAL A 191 -18.75 -28.11 24.67
C VAL A 191 -19.38 -27.47 23.42
N PHE A 192 -18.69 -27.53 22.27
CA PHE A 192 -19.26 -27.06 20.99
C PHE A 192 -20.55 -27.84 20.65
N ARG A 193 -20.50 -29.17 20.74
CA ARG A 193 -21.66 -30.02 20.44
C ARG A 193 -22.81 -29.78 21.42
N GLU A 194 -22.53 -29.60 22.70
CA GLU A 194 -23.54 -29.26 23.71
C GLU A 194 -24.23 -27.94 23.40
N GLY A 195 -23.49 -26.91 22.98
CA GLY A 195 -24.07 -25.63 22.58
C GLY A 195 -25.04 -25.76 21.40
N VAL A 196 -24.68 -26.54 20.37
CA VAL A 196 -25.56 -26.83 19.22
C VAL A 196 -26.78 -27.66 19.65
N LYS A 197 -26.58 -28.69 20.47
CA LYS A 197 -27.66 -29.53 21.00
C LYS A 197 -28.66 -28.76 21.84
N ALA A 198 -28.20 -27.77 22.60
CA ALA A 198 -29.08 -26.91 23.40
C ALA A 198 -30.05 -26.13 22.50
N ALA A 199 -29.56 -25.55 21.40
CA ALA A 199 -30.40 -24.90 20.40
C ALA A 199 -31.34 -25.88 19.67
N ALA A 200 -30.86 -27.07 19.31
CA ALA A 200 -31.69 -28.11 18.71
C ALA A 200 -32.85 -28.52 19.62
N LYS A 201 -32.57 -28.72 20.92
CA LYS A 201 -33.56 -29.05 21.94
C LYS A 201 -34.57 -27.92 22.15
N PHE A 202 -34.11 -26.66 22.13
CA PHE A 202 -35.00 -25.50 22.20
C PHE A 202 -35.99 -25.48 21.03
N LEU A 203 -35.51 -25.72 19.80
CA LEU A 203 -36.37 -25.80 18.62
C LEU A 203 -37.40 -26.92 18.76
N GLU A 204 -36.98 -28.12 19.15
CA GLU A 204 -37.85 -29.27 19.34
C GLU A 204 -38.93 -29.02 20.41
N SER A 205 -38.54 -28.48 21.57
CA SER A 205 -39.48 -28.24 22.69
C SER A 205 -40.54 -27.19 22.36
N HIS A 206 -40.25 -26.29 21.43
CA HIS A 206 -41.18 -25.24 20.97
C HIS A 206 -41.90 -25.60 19.67
N GLY A 207 -41.68 -26.80 19.11
CA GLY A 207 -42.27 -27.22 17.84
C GLY A 207 -41.80 -26.38 16.65
N LEU A 208 -40.61 -25.78 16.76
CA LEU A 208 -39.99 -24.96 15.73
C LEU A 208 -39.05 -25.80 14.87
N LYS A 209 -38.84 -25.35 13.63
CA LYS A 209 -37.82 -25.90 12.74
C LYS A 209 -36.97 -24.75 12.21
N ALA A 210 -35.66 -24.96 12.14
CA ALA A 210 -34.77 -24.02 11.47
C ALA A 210 -35.09 -23.99 9.96
N ASP A 211 -35.46 -22.83 9.43
CA ASP A 211 -35.61 -22.62 8.00
C ASP A 211 -34.25 -22.40 7.34
N VAL A 212 -33.38 -21.67 8.03
CA VAL A 212 -32.02 -21.39 7.58
C VAL A 212 -31.04 -21.53 8.75
N ILE A 213 -29.91 -22.20 8.50
CA ILE A 213 -28.78 -22.27 9.42
C ILE A 213 -27.64 -21.48 8.82
N VAL A 214 -27.22 -20.38 9.45
CA VAL A 214 -26.19 -19.47 8.92
C VAL A 214 -24.96 -19.50 9.82
N PRO A 215 -23.86 -20.14 9.42
CA PRO A 215 -22.64 -20.20 10.21
C PRO A 215 -21.91 -18.85 10.16
N LEU A 216 -21.32 -18.45 11.28
CA LEU A 216 -20.62 -17.17 11.42
C LEU A 216 -19.29 -17.35 12.16
N GLY A 217 -18.33 -16.44 11.93
CA GLY A 217 -17.04 -16.45 12.60
C GLY A 217 -16.02 -17.36 11.92
N GLY A 218 -14.76 -16.92 11.92
CA GLY A 218 -13.69 -17.55 11.15
C GLY A 218 -13.45 -19.03 11.46
N SER A 219 -13.77 -19.52 12.66
CA SER A 219 -13.59 -20.93 13.01
C SER A 219 -14.67 -21.82 12.40
N MET A 220 -15.84 -21.28 12.04
CA MET A 220 -16.87 -22.01 11.31
C MET A 220 -16.48 -22.38 9.88
N ARG A 221 -15.32 -21.93 9.38
CA ARG A 221 -14.71 -22.45 8.14
C ARG A 221 -14.23 -23.89 8.27
N ALA A 222 -14.01 -24.38 9.50
CA ALA A 222 -13.65 -25.76 9.76
C ALA A 222 -14.80 -26.70 9.39
N THR A 223 -14.57 -27.56 8.39
CA THR A 223 -15.61 -28.41 7.81
C THR A 223 -16.19 -29.41 8.81
N PHE A 224 -15.38 -29.89 9.76
CA PHE A 224 -15.82 -30.79 10.82
C PHE A 224 -16.77 -30.11 11.83
N LEU A 225 -16.61 -28.81 12.10
CA LEU A 225 -17.55 -28.06 12.96
C LEU A 225 -18.89 -27.88 12.26
N GLN A 226 -18.89 -27.53 10.97
CA GLN A 226 -20.12 -27.46 10.17
C GLN A 226 -20.83 -28.81 10.09
N LYS A 227 -20.08 -29.92 10.08
CA LYS A 227 -20.66 -31.27 10.09
C LYS A 227 -21.43 -31.53 11.39
N ILE A 228 -20.86 -31.17 12.55
CA ILE A 228 -21.56 -31.27 13.84
C ILE A 228 -22.84 -30.43 13.82
N VAL A 229 -22.78 -29.20 13.30
CA VAL A 229 -23.97 -28.33 13.16
C VAL A 229 -25.07 -29.00 12.31
N LYS A 230 -24.70 -29.58 11.16
CA LYS A 230 -25.65 -30.28 10.27
C LYS A 230 -26.26 -31.52 10.93
N GLU A 231 -25.44 -32.29 11.64
CA GLU A 231 -25.85 -33.51 12.34
C GLU A 231 -26.86 -33.22 13.45
N GLU A 232 -26.62 -32.19 14.26
CA GLU A 232 -27.42 -31.90 15.45
C GLU A 232 -28.67 -31.05 15.15
N LEU A 233 -28.63 -30.13 14.17
CA LEU A 233 -29.78 -29.26 13.82
C LEU A 233 -30.65 -29.81 12.67
N GLY A 234 -30.18 -30.82 11.93
CA GLY A 234 -30.99 -31.50 10.90
C GLY A 234 -31.28 -30.67 9.62
N GLY A 235 -30.40 -29.74 9.25
CA GLY A 235 -30.58 -28.84 8.10
C GLY A 235 -29.29 -28.55 7.34
N ALA A 236 -29.42 -28.06 6.11
CA ALA A 236 -28.28 -27.58 5.33
C ALA A 236 -27.80 -26.22 5.86
N VAL A 237 -26.49 -26.06 5.92
CA VAL A 237 -25.84 -24.81 6.32
C VAL A 237 -25.81 -23.88 5.10
N SER A 238 -26.35 -22.68 5.25
CA SER A 238 -26.36 -21.62 4.24
C SER A 238 -25.05 -20.85 4.25
N MET A 239 -24.43 -20.69 3.09
CA MET A 239 -23.18 -19.93 2.92
C MET A 239 -23.44 -18.53 2.32
N THR A 240 -24.67 -18.02 2.43
CA THR A 240 -25.09 -16.75 1.83
C THR A 240 -24.54 -15.51 2.53
N ALA A 241 -24.09 -15.65 3.79
CA ALA A 241 -23.55 -14.57 4.59
C ALA A 241 -22.01 -14.65 4.61
N ASN A 242 -21.36 -13.48 4.58
CA ASN A 242 -19.92 -13.43 4.78
C ASN A 242 -19.60 -13.66 6.28
N MET A 243 -18.91 -14.77 6.57
CA MET A 243 -18.59 -15.18 7.94
C MET A 243 -17.75 -14.16 8.74
N ASP A 244 -17.01 -13.27 8.07
CA ASP A 244 -16.11 -12.30 8.70
C ASP A 244 -16.71 -10.89 8.77
N GLU A 245 -17.56 -10.51 7.82
CA GLU A 245 -17.96 -9.11 7.61
C GLU A 245 -19.38 -8.79 8.10
N GLU A 246 -20.27 -9.78 8.20
CA GLU A 246 -21.70 -9.54 8.44
C GLU A 246 -22.00 -8.81 9.76
N ILE A 247 -21.21 -9.04 10.80
CA ILE A 247 -21.37 -8.31 12.06
C ILE A 247 -21.02 -6.82 11.86
N ALA A 248 -19.90 -6.52 11.21
CA ALA A 248 -19.47 -5.15 10.96
C ALA A 248 -20.42 -4.41 9.99
N THR A 249 -20.93 -5.11 8.98
CA THR A 249 -21.99 -4.61 8.09
C THR A 249 -23.26 -4.31 8.86
N GLY A 250 -23.61 -5.15 9.85
CA GLY A 250 -24.69 -4.93 10.79
C GLY A 250 -24.51 -3.66 11.62
N ASP A 251 -23.32 -3.48 12.21
CA ASP A 251 -22.97 -2.29 12.97
C ASP A 251 -23.07 -1.01 12.13
N ALA A 252 -22.53 -1.03 10.90
CA ALA A 252 -22.63 0.08 9.96
C ALA A 252 -24.09 0.39 9.59
N ARG A 253 -24.91 -0.65 9.38
CA ARG A 253 -26.34 -0.50 9.10
C ARG A 253 -27.09 0.11 10.28
N ILE A 254 -26.85 -0.37 11.50
CA ILE A 254 -27.45 0.21 12.70
C ILE A 254 -27.04 1.67 12.82
N SER A 255 -25.75 1.99 12.70
CA SER A 255 -25.25 3.36 12.78
C SER A 255 -25.97 4.28 11.79
N TYR A 256 -26.11 3.85 10.53
CA TYR A 256 -26.84 4.57 9.50
C TYR A 256 -28.32 4.77 9.83
N LEU A 257 -29.02 3.70 10.20
CA LEU A 257 -30.46 3.76 10.51
C LEU A 257 -30.76 4.65 11.72
N LEU A 258 -29.84 4.69 12.68
CA LEU A 258 -29.93 5.56 13.85
C LEU A 258 -29.62 7.02 13.52
N ALA A 259 -28.62 7.27 12.68
CA ALA A 259 -28.25 8.63 12.25
C ALA A 259 -29.37 9.29 11.44
N GLU A 260 -30.02 8.53 10.57
CA GLU A 260 -31.05 9.01 9.64
C GLU A 260 -32.49 8.90 10.18
N ASP A 261 -32.68 8.38 11.41
CA ASP A 261 -33.99 8.04 12.00
C ASP A 261 -34.89 7.20 11.07
N LYS A 262 -34.28 6.23 10.36
CA LYS A 262 -34.94 5.40 9.33
C LYS A 262 -35.73 4.22 9.90
N GLY A 263 -36.46 4.45 10.98
CA GLY A 263 -37.45 3.49 11.49
C GLY A 263 -36.87 2.26 12.19
N LEU A 264 -35.59 2.27 12.61
CA LEU A 264 -35.08 1.22 13.51
C LEU A 264 -35.54 1.51 14.95
N ALA A 265 -36.15 0.52 15.60
CA ALA A 265 -36.52 0.59 17.01
C ALA A 265 -36.19 -0.72 17.73
N PHE A 266 -35.83 -0.60 19.01
CA PHE A 266 -35.53 -1.71 19.89
C PHE A 266 -36.57 -1.79 21.01
N ASP A 267 -36.94 -3.00 21.42
CA ASP A 267 -37.73 -3.22 22.62
C ASP A 267 -37.01 -2.63 23.85
N ALA A 268 -37.74 -1.94 24.71
CA ALA A 268 -37.23 -1.37 25.95
C ALA A 268 -36.57 -2.41 26.88
N ARG A 269 -36.93 -3.70 26.79
CA ARG A 269 -36.29 -4.80 27.53
C ARG A 269 -34.84 -5.07 27.11
N LEU A 270 -34.45 -4.68 25.89
CA LEU A 270 -33.07 -4.79 25.40
C LEU A 270 -32.17 -3.68 25.97
N LYS A 271 -32.75 -2.62 26.55
CA LYS A 271 -32.02 -1.46 27.05
C LYS A 271 -31.10 -1.82 28.21
N GLY A 272 -29.80 -1.58 28.03
CA GLY A 272 -28.78 -1.90 29.03
C GLY A 272 -28.61 -3.40 29.27
N GLU A 273 -29.20 -4.24 28.41
CA GLU A 273 -29.05 -5.69 28.42
C GLU A 273 -28.42 -6.18 27.12
N CYS A 274 -28.94 -5.75 25.97
CA CYS A 274 -28.43 -6.13 24.66
C CYS A 274 -28.03 -4.92 23.81
N VAL A 275 -28.57 -3.74 24.13
CA VAL A 275 -28.27 -2.48 23.47
C VAL A 275 -27.91 -1.44 24.53
N PHE A 276 -26.72 -0.87 24.43
CA PHE A 276 -26.16 0.10 25.36
C PHE A 276 -25.93 1.42 24.62
N ALA A 277 -26.97 2.24 24.58
CA ALA A 277 -26.92 3.61 24.07
C ALA A 277 -26.92 4.62 25.23
N SER A 278 -26.56 5.86 24.93
CA SER A 278 -26.57 6.97 25.90
C SER A 278 -27.03 8.28 25.27
N GLY A 279 -27.57 9.15 26.13
CA GLY A 279 -27.98 10.51 25.78
C GLY A 279 -29.22 10.54 24.89
N ALA A 280 -29.34 11.55 24.03
CA ALA A 280 -30.55 11.81 23.24
C ALA A 280 -30.98 10.67 22.28
N TYR A 281 -30.08 9.72 21.98
CA TYR A 281 -30.41 8.55 21.16
C TYR A 281 -31.14 7.48 21.97
N GLU A 282 -30.77 7.31 23.23
CA GLU A 282 -31.38 6.32 24.11
C GLU A 282 -32.90 6.49 24.19
N GLU A 283 -33.39 7.73 24.27
CA GLU A 283 -34.83 8.02 24.30
C GLU A 283 -35.53 7.78 22.95
N ARG A 284 -34.79 7.80 21.83
CA ARG A 284 -35.36 7.72 20.47
C ARG A 284 -35.40 6.31 19.90
N ILE A 285 -34.47 5.45 20.32
CA ILE A 285 -34.28 4.13 19.72
C ILE A 285 -35.09 3.04 20.43
N PHE A 286 -35.46 3.24 21.69
CA PHE A 286 -36.26 2.28 22.43
C PHE A 286 -37.74 2.62 22.33
N ALA A 287 -38.54 1.65 21.91
CA ALA A 287 -39.99 1.80 21.77
C ALA A 287 -40.71 0.56 22.33
N ALA A 288 -41.96 0.75 22.74
CA ALA A 288 -42.83 -0.36 23.14
C ALA A 288 -43.41 -1.10 21.91
N GLU A 289 -43.52 -0.42 20.76
CA GLU A 289 -44.14 -0.93 19.55
C GLU A 289 -43.32 -0.58 18.29
N PRO A 290 -43.47 -1.35 17.19
CA PRO A 290 -42.82 -1.06 15.92
C PRO A 290 -43.21 0.32 15.36
N LYS A 291 -42.24 1.08 14.84
CA LYS A 291 -42.53 2.25 14.01
C LYS A 291 -43.11 1.80 12.66
N GLU A 292 -44.11 2.52 12.15
CA GLU A 292 -44.70 2.22 10.82
C GLU A 292 -43.62 2.33 9.73
N GLY A 293 -43.51 1.29 8.88
CA GLY A 293 -42.48 1.21 7.83
C GLY A 293 -41.05 0.95 8.33
N GLY A 294 -40.86 0.78 9.64
CA GLY A 294 -39.58 0.52 10.28
C GLY A 294 -39.34 -0.95 10.62
N VAL A 295 -38.16 -1.26 11.16
CA VAL A 295 -37.84 -2.59 11.70
C VAL A 295 -37.77 -2.53 13.22
N PHE A 296 -38.52 -3.41 13.89
CA PHE A 296 -38.54 -3.55 15.33
C PHE A 296 -37.76 -4.78 15.79
N VAL A 297 -36.76 -4.58 16.65
CA VAL A 297 -35.96 -5.66 17.23
C VAL A 297 -36.40 -5.92 18.67
N THR A 298 -36.76 -7.15 18.96
CA THR A 298 -37.25 -7.60 20.27
C THR A 298 -36.69 -8.98 20.63
N CYS A 299 -36.98 -9.46 21.83
CA CYS A 299 -36.62 -10.79 22.29
C CYS A 299 -37.73 -11.42 23.15
N ASP A 300 -37.64 -12.73 23.34
CA ASP A 300 -38.39 -13.46 24.35
C ASP A 300 -37.66 -13.46 25.69
N GLU A 301 -38.35 -13.79 26.78
CA GLU A 301 -37.73 -13.81 28.11
C GLU A 301 -36.67 -14.90 28.24
N GLU A 302 -36.86 -16.06 27.61
CA GLU A 302 -35.87 -17.14 27.61
C GLU A 302 -34.53 -16.67 26.99
N TYR A 303 -34.58 -15.91 25.89
CA TYR A 303 -33.37 -15.29 25.32
C TYR A 303 -32.67 -14.35 26.31
N LEU A 304 -33.41 -13.48 27.00
CA LEU A 304 -32.83 -12.56 27.98
C LEU A 304 -32.24 -13.30 29.18
N GLU A 305 -32.89 -14.34 29.66
CA GLU A 305 -32.39 -15.20 30.73
C GLU A 305 -31.09 -15.90 30.31
N CYS A 306 -31.04 -16.46 29.09
CA CYS A 306 -29.83 -17.04 28.51
C CYS A 306 -28.68 -16.02 28.47
N VAL A 307 -28.91 -14.81 27.93
CA VAL A 307 -27.87 -13.77 27.88
C VAL A 307 -27.40 -13.40 29.29
N LYS A 308 -28.31 -13.14 30.23
CA LYS A 308 -27.97 -12.70 31.59
C LYS A 308 -27.19 -13.77 32.38
N SER A 309 -27.57 -15.03 32.25
CA SER A 309 -26.95 -16.15 32.98
C SER A 309 -25.53 -16.47 32.55
N HIS A 310 -25.15 -16.12 31.32
CA HIS A 310 -23.81 -16.40 30.79
C HIS A 310 -22.85 -15.21 30.91
N ARG A 311 -23.30 -14.04 31.39
CA ARG A 311 -22.41 -12.90 31.54
C ARG A 311 -21.30 -13.15 32.54
N TYR A 312 -20.16 -12.52 32.28
CA TYR A 312 -19.12 -12.40 33.28
C TYR A 312 -19.64 -11.71 34.54
N LYS A 313 -18.92 -11.96 35.65
CA LYS A 313 -19.22 -11.30 36.92
C LYS A 313 -19.02 -9.80 36.77
N GLU A 314 -19.92 -9.05 37.41
CA GLU A 314 -19.77 -7.60 37.52
C GLU A 314 -18.49 -7.25 38.29
N VAL A 315 -17.86 -6.14 37.91
CA VAL A 315 -16.64 -5.65 38.53
C VAL A 315 -16.97 -5.04 39.90
N GLU A 316 -16.34 -5.54 40.97
CA GLU A 316 -16.66 -5.17 42.37
C GLU A 316 -16.44 -3.68 42.69
N ASN A 317 -15.45 -3.03 42.07
CA ASN A 317 -15.17 -1.60 42.24
C ASN A 317 -15.00 -0.92 40.86
N GLU A 318 -16.13 -0.61 40.23
CA GLU A 318 -16.17 -0.08 38.87
C GLU A 318 -15.42 1.25 38.74
N GLU A 319 -15.52 2.17 39.70
CA GLU A 319 -14.84 3.47 39.63
C GLU A 319 -13.31 3.33 39.66
N VAL A 320 -12.78 2.50 40.57
CA VAL A 320 -11.33 2.23 40.61
C VAL A 320 -10.86 1.52 39.33
N ALA A 321 -11.65 0.56 38.83
CA ALA A 321 -11.34 -0.11 37.57
C ALA A 321 -11.34 0.85 36.38
N LYS A 322 -12.27 1.81 36.35
CA LYS A 322 -12.38 2.84 35.32
C LYS A 322 -11.19 3.79 35.37
N GLU A 323 -10.80 4.27 36.54
CA GLU A 323 -9.59 5.10 36.71
C GLU A 323 -8.34 4.36 36.22
N ARG A 324 -8.20 3.08 36.57
CA ARG A 324 -7.09 2.23 36.10
C ARG A 324 -7.10 2.09 34.58
N VAL A 325 -8.24 1.79 33.97
CA VAL A 325 -8.37 1.69 32.50
C VAL A 325 -7.93 2.98 31.82
N VAL A 326 -8.39 4.14 32.32
CA VAL A 326 -8.00 5.45 31.76
C VAL A 326 -6.50 5.70 31.90
N GLN A 327 -5.90 5.33 33.04
CA GLN A 327 -4.45 5.45 33.24
C GLN A 327 -3.66 4.51 32.31
N ASP A 328 -4.12 3.27 32.14
CA ASP A 328 -3.46 2.28 31.28
C ASP A 328 -3.56 2.69 29.80
N VAL A 329 -4.70 3.23 29.35
CA VAL A 329 -4.85 3.80 28.01
C VAL A 329 -3.90 4.98 27.80
N LYS A 330 -3.77 5.90 28.77
CA LYS A 330 -2.81 7.01 28.66
C LYS A 330 -1.37 6.51 28.52
N LYS A 331 -0.96 5.54 29.33
CA LYS A 331 0.37 4.92 29.23
C LYS A 331 0.59 4.24 27.88
N LEU A 332 -0.42 3.54 27.35
CA LEU A 332 -0.34 2.92 26.03
C LEU A 332 -0.19 3.96 24.93
N VAL A 333 -0.97 5.05 24.96
CA VAL A 333 -0.85 6.14 23.99
C VAL A 333 0.52 6.82 24.04
N GLU A 334 1.06 7.05 25.24
CA GLU A 334 2.42 7.57 25.41
C GLU A 334 3.47 6.58 24.86
N LYS A 335 3.34 5.30 25.21
CA LYS A 335 4.24 4.25 24.73
C LYS A 335 4.21 4.09 23.21
N THR A 336 3.04 4.13 22.59
CA THR A 336 2.91 4.10 21.12
C THR A 336 3.63 5.28 20.48
N LYS A 337 3.53 6.49 21.06
CA LYS A 337 4.28 7.67 20.56
C LYS A 337 5.79 7.49 20.67
N GLU A 338 6.27 6.94 21.79
CA GLU A 338 7.69 6.62 21.98
C GLU A 338 8.17 5.56 20.99
N ASP A 339 7.37 4.52 20.75
CA ASP A 339 7.69 3.45 19.82
C ASP A 339 7.68 3.96 18.38
N GLU A 340 6.68 4.76 17.97
CA GLU A 340 6.65 5.43 16.67
C GLU A 340 7.86 6.35 16.45
N ALA A 341 8.24 7.13 17.46
CA ALA A 341 9.43 7.98 17.40
C ALA A 341 10.70 7.13 17.26
N THR A 342 10.77 6.00 17.97
CA THR A 342 11.87 5.04 17.88
C THR A 342 11.94 4.41 16.50
N TYR A 343 10.81 3.94 15.95
CA TYR A 343 10.73 3.37 14.61
C TYR A 343 11.13 4.38 13.54
N LYS A 344 10.67 5.63 13.63
CA LYS A 344 11.09 6.71 12.72
C LYS A 344 12.59 6.95 12.78
N ARG A 345 13.17 7.02 13.99
CA ARG A 345 14.63 7.17 14.16
C ARG A 345 15.39 5.99 13.55
N VAL A 346 14.99 4.76 13.85
CA VAL A 346 15.63 3.54 13.31
C VAL A 346 15.51 3.46 11.79
N ALA A 347 14.36 3.85 11.22
CA ALA A 347 14.16 3.88 9.78
C ALA A 347 15.07 4.91 9.09
N GLU A 348 15.24 6.09 9.70
CA GLU A 348 16.15 7.13 9.20
C GLU A 348 17.62 6.72 9.32
N GLU A 349 18.04 6.16 10.47
CA GLU A 349 19.39 5.62 10.66
C GLU A 349 19.69 4.51 9.64
N ARG A 350 18.73 3.63 9.40
CA ARG A 350 18.81 2.59 8.36
C ARG A 350 19.04 3.19 6.98
N LYS A 351 18.22 4.17 6.60
CA LYS A 351 18.32 4.83 5.29
C LYS A 351 19.69 5.46 5.08
N GLN A 352 20.19 6.20 6.07
CA GLN A 352 21.53 6.81 6.02
C GLN A 352 22.64 5.76 5.91
N LEU A 353 22.48 4.62 6.57
CA LEU A 353 23.45 3.52 6.53
C LEU A 353 23.44 2.81 5.18
N GLU A 354 22.26 2.58 4.60
CA GLU A 354 22.10 2.04 3.25
C GLU A 354 22.71 2.98 2.20
N GLU A 355 22.50 4.30 2.30
CA GLU A 355 23.12 5.31 1.44
C GLU A 355 24.65 5.31 1.55
N LYS A 356 25.20 5.28 2.77
CA LYS A 356 26.65 5.18 3.00
C LYS A 356 27.25 3.91 2.39
N VAL A 357 26.58 2.77 2.54
CA VAL A 357 27.04 1.50 1.96
C VAL A 357 26.96 1.53 0.43
N ALA A 358 25.93 2.15 -0.14
CA ALA A 358 25.82 2.32 -1.59
C ALA A 358 26.98 3.18 -2.15
N LEU A 359 27.33 4.27 -1.47
CA LEU A 359 28.49 5.11 -1.84
C LEU A 359 29.81 4.34 -1.77
N LEU A 360 30.00 3.50 -0.74
CA LEU A 360 31.17 2.62 -0.64
C LEU A 360 31.27 1.63 -1.81
N GLN A 361 30.14 1.08 -2.28
CA GLN A 361 30.16 0.12 -3.39
C GLN A 361 30.69 0.72 -4.69
N VAL A 362 30.46 2.02 -4.92
CA VAL A 362 30.85 2.71 -6.16
C VAL A 362 32.19 3.44 -6.04
N SER A 363 32.82 3.49 -4.86
CA SER A 363 34.14 4.13 -4.70
C SER A 363 35.24 3.35 -5.43
N GLU A 364 35.98 4.05 -6.28
CA GLU A 364 37.16 3.53 -6.99
C GLU A 364 38.34 3.22 -6.02
N GLY A 365 38.30 3.77 -4.79
CA GLY A 365 39.28 3.55 -3.74
C GLY A 365 39.08 2.25 -2.94
N LEU A 366 38.02 1.47 -3.20
CA LEU A 366 37.74 0.24 -2.46
C LEU A 366 38.67 -0.90 -2.91
N SER A 367 39.60 -1.32 -2.05
CA SER A 367 40.39 -2.53 -2.27
C SER A 367 39.51 -3.79 -2.32
N GLU A 368 39.97 -4.85 -2.97
CA GLU A 368 39.23 -6.12 -3.04
C GLU A 368 39.01 -6.74 -1.65
N GLU A 369 39.93 -6.51 -0.72
CA GLU A 369 39.80 -6.91 0.70
C GLU A 369 38.64 -6.15 1.39
N ASN A 370 38.55 -4.83 1.21
CA ASN A 370 37.45 -4.03 1.74
C ASN A 370 36.10 -4.39 1.08
N ARG A 371 36.09 -4.81 -0.20
CA ARG A 371 34.88 -5.34 -0.88
C ARG A 371 34.37 -6.62 -0.22
N GLN A 372 35.27 -7.48 0.25
CA GLN A 372 34.89 -8.69 0.99
C GLN A 372 34.34 -8.36 2.37
N GLU A 373 34.90 -7.38 3.08
CA GLU A 373 34.39 -6.88 4.37
C GLU A 373 32.98 -6.24 4.25
N LEU A 374 32.63 -5.69 3.08
CA LEU A 374 31.34 -5.04 2.84
C LEU A 374 30.17 -6.04 2.67
N LYS A 375 30.43 -7.28 2.20
CA LYS A 375 29.37 -8.28 1.95
C LYS A 375 28.61 -8.69 3.22
N PRO A 376 29.26 -9.01 4.35
CA PRO A 376 28.57 -9.27 5.62
C PRO A 376 27.74 -8.08 6.11
N VAL A 377 28.22 -6.85 5.90
CA VAL A 377 27.50 -5.62 6.28
C VAL A 377 26.21 -5.49 5.47
N GLN A 378 26.27 -5.69 4.15
CA GLN A 378 25.08 -5.70 3.28
C GLN A 378 24.08 -6.78 3.67
N PHE A 379 24.56 -7.98 3.96
CA PHE A 379 23.70 -9.07 4.42
C PHE A 379 22.98 -8.70 5.73
N ARG A 380 23.70 -8.12 6.70
CA ARG A 380 23.11 -7.64 7.96
C ARG A 380 22.12 -6.50 7.73
N LEU A 381 22.38 -5.60 6.78
CA LEU A 381 21.42 -4.56 6.39
C LEU A 381 20.15 -5.13 5.74
N SER A 382 20.22 -6.29 5.08
CA SER A 382 19.01 -6.92 4.51
C SER A 382 18.13 -7.61 5.55
N GLN A 383 18.60 -7.76 6.79
CA GLN A 383 17.95 -8.54 7.85
C GLN A 383 17.12 -7.63 8.77
N PRO A 384 15.77 -7.73 8.77
CA PRO A 384 14.91 -6.90 9.63
C PRO A 384 15.25 -7.00 11.13
N ALA A 385 15.70 -8.17 11.59
CA ALA A 385 16.05 -8.44 12.98
C ALA A 385 17.29 -7.68 13.48
N PHE A 386 18.12 -7.12 12.59
CA PHE A 386 19.26 -6.28 13.00
C PHE A 386 18.82 -4.89 13.45
N TYR A 387 17.69 -4.40 12.93
CA TYR A 387 17.16 -3.07 13.20
C TYR A 387 16.42 -2.97 14.54
N THR A 388 16.01 -4.10 15.10
CA THR A 388 15.26 -4.16 16.36
C THR A 388 16.17 -4.20 17.60
N ASN A 389 17.48 -4.33 17.43
CA ASN A 389 18.47 -4.32 18.52
C ASN A 389 19.40 -3.09 18.40
N PRO A 390 19.28 -2.10 19.30
CA PRO A 390 20.09 -0.88 19.26
C PRO A 390 21.60 -1.10 19.33
N ASP A 391 22.06 -2.14 20.03
CA ASP A 391 23.49 -2.43 20.17
C ASP A 391 24.05 -3.04 18.89
N LYS A 392 23.30 -3.96 18.25
CA LYS A 392 23.66 -4.50 16.94
C LYS A 392 23.69 -3.40 15.86
N MET A 393 22.76 -2.44 15.93
CA MET A 393 22.74 -1.28 15.04
C MET A 393 23.98 -0.41 15.20
N LYS A 394 24.34 -0.05 16.44
CA LYS A 394 25.55 0.74 16.74
C LYS A 394 26.81 0.06 16.23
N ASP A 395 26.93 -1.25 16.42
CA ASP A 395 28.06 -2.02 15.92
C ASP A 395 28.14 -2.04 14.38
N LEU A 396 26.99 -2.07 13.70
CA LEU A 396 26.92 -2.01 12.24
C LEU A 396 27.30 -0.62 11.72
N ILE A 397 26.81 0.45 12.36
CA ILE A 397 27.19 1.84 12.06
C ILE A 397 28.71 1.99 12.19
N ARG A 398 29.28 1.54 13.31
CA ARG A 398 30.73 1.60 13.57
C ARG A 398 31.54 0.88 12.48
N GLN A 399 31.09 -0.30 12.04
CA GLN A 399 31.75 -1.06 10.96
C GLN A 399 31.72 -0.31 9.62
N VAL A 400 30.59 0.30 9.26
CA VAL A 400 30.48 1.11 8.04
C VAL A 400 31.37 2.35 8.11
N GLU A 401 31.39 3.05 9.24
CA GLU A 401 32.24 4.23 9.44
C GLU A 401 33.74 3.89 9.37
N GLU A 402 34.16 2.73 9.89
CA GLU A 402 35.53 2.25 9.79
C GLU A 402 35.92 1.95 8.33
N LEU A 403 35.02 1.34 7.56
CA LEU A 403 35.21 1.11 6.12
C LEU A 403 35.32 2.43 5.34
N ILE A 404 34.45 3.41 5.61
CA ILE A 404 34.55 4.76 5.02
C ILE A 404 35.92 5.36 5.29
N ARG A 405 36.38 5.32 6.54
CA ARG A 405 37.69 5.90 6.90
C ARG A 405 38.84 5.23 6.15
N LYS A 406 38.83 3.90 6.03
CA LYS A 406 39.84 3.15 5.26
C LYS A 406 39.89 3.61 3.79
N VAL A 407 38.72 3.85 3.18
CA VAL A 407 38.63 4.29 1.78
C VAL A 407 39.12 5.71 1.60
N GLU A 408 38.71 6.63 2.47
CA GLU A 408 39.18 8.02 2.44
C GLU A 408 40.70 8.13 2.61
N GLU A 409 41.32 7.25 3.43
CA GLU A 409 42.78 7.20 3.60
C GLU A 409 43.51 6.74 2.32
N VAL A 410 42.94 5.79 1.58
CA VAL A 410 43.47 5.29 0.30
C VAL A 410 43.30 6.32 -0.81
N GLU A 411 42.13 6.97 -0.91
CA GLU A 411 41.89 8.04 -1.89
C GLU A 411 42.85 9.23 -1.68
N LYS A 412 43.14 9.58 -0.41
CA LYS A 412 44.16 10.59 -0.08
C LYS A 412 45.57 10.21 -0.53
N HIS A 413 45.91 8.91 -0.57
CA HIS A 413 47.22 8.43 -1.03
C HIS A 413 47.31 8.32 -2.56
N ASN A 414 46.24 7.91 -3.23
CA ASN A 414 46.24 7.60 -4.67
C ASN A 414 46.08 8.82 -5.58
N HIS A 415 45.40 9.89 -5.13
CA HIS A 415 45.16 11.06 -5.99
C HIS A 415 46.17 12.21 -5.84
N GLY A 416 47.16 12.08 -4.94
CA GLY A 416 48.02 13.20 -4.57
C GLY A 416 47.24 14.38 -4.00
N ASN A 417 47.93 15.36 -3.42
CA ASN A 417 47.25 16.57 -2.93
C ASN A 417 46.56 17.28 -4.11
N ARG A 418 45.22 17.24 -4.11
CA ARG A 418 44.36 18.05 -4.99
C ARG A 418 44.90 19.49 -4.98
N PRO A 419 45.26 20.09 -6.13
CA PRO A 419 45.82 21.43 -6.12
C PRO A 419 44.78 22.39 -5.53
N SER A 420 45.23 23.20 -4.58
CA SER A 420 44.37 24.22 -3.98
C SER A 420 43.89 25.20 -5.06
N VAL A 421 42.74 25.85 -4.82
CA VAL A 421 42.22 26.92 -5.70
C VAL A 421 43.31 27.93 -6.07
N ALA A 422 44.21 28.24 -5.13
CA ALA A 422 45.34 29.14 -5.33
C ALA A 422 46.39 28.61 -6.34
N GLN A 423 46.62 27.30 -6.40
CA GLN A 423 47.55 26.68 -7.35
C GLN A 423 46.98 26.66 -8.77
N VAL A 424 45.67 26.39 -8.90
CA VAL A 424 44.99 26.44 -10.21
C VAL A 424 44.96 27.86 -10.75
N LEU A 425 44.71 28.85 -9.89
CA LEU A 425 44.73 30.26 -10.27
C LEU A 425 46.14 30.79 -10.62
N GLN A 426 47.21 30.20 -10.07
CA GLN A 426 48.59 30.61 -10.38
C GLN A 426 49.13 30.00 -11.69
N GLN A 427 48.66 28.81 -12.08
CA GLN A 427 49.24 28.06 -13.20
C GLN A 427 48.30 27.93 -14.41
N GLY A 428 47.01 28.24 -14.25
CA GLY A 428 46.03 28.24 -15.34
C GLY A 428 46.15 29.44 -16.27
N GLN A 429 45.83 29.24 -17.55
CA GLN A 429 45.60 30.35 -18.48
C GLN A 429 44.21 30.95 -18.22
N ASN A 430 44.16 32.26 -17.98
CA ASN A 430 42.91 32.97 -17.75
C ASN A 430 42.36 33.55 -19.05
N PHE A 431 41.08 33.35 -19.31
CA PHE A 431 40.32 33.98 -20.40
C PHE A 431 39.17 34.79 -19.79
N THR A 432 38.93 35.99 -20.30
CA THR A 432 37.75 36.79 -19.93
C THR A 432 36.76 36.71 -21.07
N VAL A 433 35.59 36.12 -20.83
CA VAL A 433 34.54 35.91 -21.84
C VAL A 433 33.34 36.76 -21.45
N SER A 434 32.86 37.61 -22.36
CA SER A 434 31.62 38.37 -22.19
C SER A 434 30.45 37.59 -22.79
N SER A 435 29.20 37.88 -22.37
CA SER A 435 28.02 37.07 -22.70
C SER A 435 27.66 36.98 -24.20
N GLU A 436 28.35 37.73 -25.07
CA GLU A 436 28.11 37.76 -26.52
C GLU A 436 29.25 37.13 -27.34
N ASP A 437 30.33 36.66 -26.71
CA ASP A 437 31.50 36.12 -27.42
C ASP A 437 31.45 34.58 -27.52
N SER A 438 31.68 34.04 -28.72
CA SER A 438 32.02 32.63 -28.93
C SER A 438 33.54 32.45 -29.01
N PHE A 439 34.08 31.49 -28.24
CA PHE A 439 35.51 31.18 -28.23
C PHE A 439 35.78 29.75 -28.72
N PHE A 440 36.73 29.62 -29.65
CA PHE A 440 37.20 28.33 -30.15
C PHE A 440 38.53 27.99 -29.48
N ILE A 441 38.58 26.85 -28.78
CA ILE A 441 39.84 26.31 -28.24
C ILE A 441 40.45 25.39 -29.29
N GLU A 442 41.36 25.91 -30.12
CA GLU A 442 42.17 25.05 -31.00
C GLU A 442 43.32 24.43 -30.20
N THR A 443 43.21 23.15 -29.88
CA THR A 443 44.30 22.40 -29.25
C THR A 443 45.25 21.86 -30.33
N GLN A 444 46.47 22.40 -30.42
CA GLN A 444 47.52 21.82 -31.26
C GLN A 444 48.21 20.66 -30.54
N THR A 445 47.59 19.48 -30.43
CA THR A 445 48.34 18.27 -30.00
C THR A 445 47.78 16.99 -30.63
N ALA A 446 48.65 16.25 -31.31
CA ALA A 446 48.41 14.91 -31.84
C ALA A 446 48.45 13.83 -30.73
N HIS A 447 47.48 13.86 -29.81
CA HIS A 447 47.36 12.86 -28.74
C HIS A 447 46.01 12.15 -28.76
N THR A 448 46.05 10.82 -28.79
CA THR A 448 44.90 9.93 -28.54
C THR A 448 44.90 9.49 -27.08
N GLY A 449 43.87 9.85 -26.32
CA GLY A 449 43.66 9.50 -24.90
C GLY A 449 42.55 10.33 -24.26
N SER A 450 42.10 9.95 -23.05
CA SER A 450 41.11 10.73 -22.28
C SER A 450 41.71 12.07 -21.86
N LEU A 451 41.11 13.19 -22.29
CA LEU A 451 41.49 14.53 -21.85
C LEU A 451 40.44 15.05 -20.85
N LEU A 452 40.92 15.55 -19.72
CA LEU A 452 40.12 16.21 -18.68
C LEU A 452 40.38 17.72 -18.75
N PHE A 453 39.35 18.49 -19.03
CA PHE A 453 39.41 19.95 -19.01
C PHE A 453 38.85 20.47 -17.68
N TRP A 454 39.62 21.32 -17.02
CA TRP A 454 39.17 22.08 -15.86
C TRP A 454 38.83 23.50 -16.30
N VAL A 455 37.55 23.87 -16.23
CA VAL A 455 37.09 25.22 -16.54
C VAL A 455 36.52 25.84 -15.25
N LEU A 456 37.12 26.94 -14.81
CA LEU A 456 36.65 27.74 -13.68
C LEU A 456 35.93 28.97 -14.25
N LEU A 457 34.61 29.02 -14.06
CA LEU A 457 33.79 30.15 -14.47
C LEU A 457 33.68 31.12 -13.30
N HIS A 458 34.25 32.31 -13.46
CA HIS A 458 34.09 33.39 -12.49
C HIS A 458 32.91 34.27 -12.90
N THR A 459 31.95 34.43 -11.99
CA THR A 459 30.93 35.48 -12.10
C THR A 459 31.34 36.68 -11.23
N PRO A 460 30.77 37.89 -11.46
CA PRO A 460 31.05 39.07 -10.65
C PRO A 460 30.59 38.96 -9.18
N GLU A 461 29.75 37.98 -8.86
CA GLU A 461 29.31 37.63 -7.51
C GLU A 461 30.21 36.51 -6.93
N PRO A 462 30.35 36.36 -5.61
CA PRO A 462 31.35 35.47 -4.99
C PRO A 462 31.01 33.97 -5.08
N LEU A 463 30.26 33.56 -6.10
CA LEU A 463 29.94 32.17 -6.40
C LEU A 463 30.90 31.63 -7.46
N CYS A 464 31.74 30.69 -7.04
CA CYS A 464 32.59 29.91 -7.91
C CYS A 464 31.85 28.63 -8.31
N LEU A 465 31.56 28.46 -9.60
CA LEU A 465 31.01 27.22 -10.15
C LEU A 465 32.15 26.47 -10.85
N SER A 466 32.52 25.30 -10.33
CA SER A 466 33.43 24.38 -11.03
C SER A 466 32.63 23.26 -11.66
N ASN A 467 32.71 23.10 -12.98
CA ASN A 467 32.20 21.93 -13.67
C ASN A 467 33.36 21.11 -14.24
N LEU A 468 33.31 19.79 -14.03
CA LEU A 468 34.26 18.84 -14.60
C LEU A 468 33.68 18.29 -15.90
N PHE A 469 34.33 18.53 -17.03
CA PHE A 469 33.93 17.93 -18.31
C PHE A 469 34.90 16.81 -18.69
N ARG A 470 34.36 15.59 -18.85
CA ARG A 470 35.06 14.42 -19.39
C ARG A 470 34.41 14.05 -20.72
N PHE A 471 35.20 13.97 -21.79
CA PHE A 471 34.72 13.48 -23.09
C PHE A 471 35.22 12.05 -23.32
N VAL A 472 34.30 11.15 -23.69
CA VAL A 472 34.60 9.78 -24.14
C VAL A 472 33.92 9.59 -25.49
N PHE A 473 34.65 9.06 -26.47
CA PHE A 473 34.13 8.80 -27.82
C PHE A 473 34.11 7.29 -28.09
N SER A 474 32.94 6.73 -28.41
CA SER A 474 32.75 5.39 -29.00
C SER A 474 31.52 5.40 -29.92
N PRO A 475 31.57 4.79 -31.12
CA PRO A 475 30.41 4.67 -32.02
C PRO A 475 29.59 3.40 -31.74
N PRO A 476 28.26 3.38 -31.97
CA PRO A 476 27.44 2.17 -31.82
C PRO A 476 27.33 1.34 -33.11
N LEU A 477 27.10 0.03 -32.94
CA LEU A 477 26.73 -0.94 -33.97
C LEU A 477 25.24 -1.30 -33.87
N ALA A 478 24.65 -1.69 -35.02
CA ALA A 478 23.21 -1.82 -35.26
C ALA A 478 22.54 -3.12 -34.75
N GLY A 479 21.25 -3.02 -34.41
CA GLY A 479 20.32 -4.14 -34.25
C GLY A 479 18.96 -3.71 -33.70
N ASP A 480 17.93 -3.66 -34.56
CA ASP A 480 16.55 -3.19 -34.29
C ASP A 480 15.85 -3.83 -33.08
N ARG A 481 15.16 -2.99 -32.27
CA ARG A 481 13.87 -3.27 -31.58
C ARG A 481 13.01 -1.99 -31.39
N HIS A 482 11.71 -2.22 -31.22
CA HIS A 482 10.51 -1.35 -31.34
C HIS A 482 10.34 -0.27 -30.24
N PRO A 483 9.42 0.72 -30.37
CA PRO A 483 9.62 2.08 -29.86
C PRO A 483 9.23 2.29 -28.39
N VAL A 484 10.13 2.91 -27.63
CA VAL A 484 9.82 3.63 -26.39
C VAL A 484 10.32 5.06 -26.52
N ALA A 485 9.52 6.05 -26.13
CA ALA A 485 9.89 7.46 -26.17
C ALA A 485 10.21 7.99 -24.78
N LEU A 486 11.27 8.80 -24.66
CA LEU A 486 11.65 9.52 -23.44
C LEU A 486 12.06 10.94 -23.81
N SER A 487 11.57 11.93 -23.06
CA SER A 487 12.03 13.32 -23.15
C SER A 487 13.16 13.59 -22.17
N ALA A 488 14.05 14.52 -22.53
CA ALA A 488 15.09 15.07 -21.66
C ALA A 488 14.48 15.57 -20.33
N PRO A 489 15.25 15.58 -19.23
CA PRO A 489 14.68 15.80 -17.91
C PRO A 489 14.01 17.18 -17.82
N LEU A 490 12.71 17.19 -17.53
CA LEU A 490 11.95 18.41 -17.26
C LEU A 490 12.34 18.90 -15.86
N VAL A 491 12.59 20.20 -15.77
CA VAL A 491 12.90 20.88 -14.52
C VAL A 491 11.56 21.39 -13.97
N THR A 492 10.75 20.48 -13.44
CA THR A 492 9.47 20.83 -12.82
C THR A 492 9.69 21.40 -11.42
N ALA A 493 9.22 22.62 -11.20
CA ALA A 493 9.10 23.16 -9.84
C ALA A 493 8.05 22.36 -9.06
N LEU A 494 8.44 21.75 -7.95
CA LEU A 494 7.53 21.06 -7.03
C LEU A 494 6.70 22.08 -6.22
N GLY A 495 5.69 22.68 -6.85
CA GLY A 495 4.55 23.36 -6.21
C GLY A 495 4.83 24.60 -5.37
N GLU A 496 4.05 25.66 -5.57
CA GLU A 496 3.97 26.80 -4.65
C GLU A 496 3.49 26.33 -3.26
N GLN A 497 4.40 26.15 -2.30
CA GLN A 497 4.02 26.30 -0.90
C GLN A 497 3.90 27.79 -0.60
N LYS A 498 2.68 28.23 -0.30
CA LYS A 498 2.43 29.55 0.29
C LYS A 498 3.02 29.58 1.71
N GLY A 499 4.26 30.03 1.80
CA GLY A 499 4.92 30.39 3.04
C GLY A 499 6.18 31.16 2.68
N GLU A 500 6.17 32.47 2.92
CA GLU A 500 7.37 33.31 2.83
C GLU A 500 8.31 32.92 3.97
N GLU A 501 9.11 31.87 3.78
CA GLU A 501 10.43 31.64 4.37
C GLU A 501 10.93 30.24 3.94
N GLU A 502 12.10 30.20 3.29
CA GLU A 502 12.82 29.02 2.75
C GLU A 502 12.30 28.40 1.44
N ALA A 503 12.41 29.14 0.34
CA ALA A 503 12.44 28.55 -1.01
C ALA A 503 13.85 28.02 -1.33
N VAL A 504 14.18 26.83 -0.83
CA VAL A 504 15.17 25.97 -1.51
C VAL A 504 14.41 25.26 -2.61
N GLU A 505 14.53 25.76 -3.84
CA GLU A 505 14.00 25.08 -5.04
C GLU A 505 14.72 23.72 -5.19
N LEU A 506 14.09 22.67 -4.67
CA LEU A 506 14.45 21.28 -4.97
C LEU A 506 13.96 20.96 -6.38
N TYR A 507 14.83 21.15 -7.35
CA TYR A 507 14.61 20.68 -8.71
C TYR A 507 14.78 19.15 -8.76
N ALA A 508 13.68 18.42 -8.92
CA ALA A 508 13.73 17.01 -9.28
C ALA A 508 13.79 16.89 -10.82
N LEU A 509 14.84 16.27 -11.34
CA LEU A 509 14.96 15.97 -12.77
C LEU A 509 14.09 14.73 -13.06
N HIS A 510 12.92 14.95 -13.64
CA HIS A 510 12.00 13.90 -14.08
C HIS A 510 12.11 13.69 -15.58
N PHE A 511 12.40 12.47 -16.01
CA PHE A 511 12.18 12.04 -17.38
C PHE A 511 10.69 11.78 -17.57
N GLN A 512 10.09 12.31 -18.63
CA GLN A 512 8.73 11.93 -19.05
C GLN A 512 8.80 11.17 -20.36
N GLY A 513 8.25 9.96 -20.38
CA GLY A 513 8.18 9.11 -21.56
C GLY A 513 6.77 8.83 -22.01
N VAL A 514 6.62 8.43 -23.27
CA VAL A 514 5.39 7.90 -23.85
C VAL A 514 5.73 6.61 -24.58
N PHE A 515 4.93 5.57 -24.39
CA PHE A 515 5.09 4.30 -25.11
C PHE A 515 3.74 3.82 -25.59
N GLY A 516 3.72 3.19 -26.76
CA GLY A 516 2.53 2.59 -27.35
C GLY A 516 2.67 1.09 -27.48
N PHE A 517 1.59 0.34 -27.30
CA PHE A 517 1.57 -1.08 -27.63
C PHE A 517 1.07 -1.31 -29.06
N PRO A 518 1.67 -2.25 -29.81
CA PRO A 518 1.24 -2.57 -31.17
C PRO A 518 -0.13 -3.27 -31.24
N GLU A 519 -0.60 -3.88 -30.14
CA GLU A 519 -1.87 -4.61 -30.04
C GLU A 519 -2.62 -4.26 -28.74
N LYS A 520 -3.95 -4.46 -28.73
CA LYS A 520 -4.78 -4.23 -27.52
C LYS A 520 -4.33 -5.18 -26.40
N VAL A 521 -4.28 -4.71 -25.15
CA VAL A 521 -4.01 -5.56 -23.97
C VAL A 521 -5.18 -6.53 -23.72
N SER A 522 -6.42 -6.12 -24.01
CA SER A 522 -7.57 -7.03 -24.14
C SER A 522 -8.70 -6.45 -25.01
N GLU A 523 -9.70 -7.28 -25.29
CA GLU A 523 -10.97 -6.87 -25.90
C GLU A 523 -12.00 -6.28 -24.90
N SER A 524 -11.80 -6.35 -23.58
CA SER A 524 -12.81 -5.94 -22.58
C SER A 524 -12.91 -4.45 -22.29
N HIS A 525 -12.00 -3.61 -22.83
CA HIS A 525 -12.04 -2.14 -22.74
C HIS A 525 -12.30 -1.60 -21.31
N GLN A 526 -11.65 -2.14 -20.28
CA GLN A 526 -11.70 -1.54 -18.95
C GLN A 526 -10.60 -0.48 -18.75
N PRO A 527 -10.90 0.64 -18.06
CA PRO A 527 -9.97 1.77 -17.89
C PRO A 527 -8.84 1.52 -16.86
N PHE A 528 -8.63 0.28 -16.43
CA PHE A 528 -7.77 -0.07 -15.28
C PHE A 528 -6.46 -0.74 -15.71
N CYS A 529 -5.78 -0.20 -16.73
CA CYS A 529 -4.45 -0.67 -17.08
C CYS A 529 -3.44 -0.01 -16.15
N GLU A 530 -2.92 -0.76 -15.19
CA GLU A 530 -1.85 -0.28 -14.30
C GLU A 530 -0.52 -0.32 -15.06
N VAL A 531 0.11 0.85 -15.17
CA VAL A 531 1.46 0.98 -15.73
C VAL A 531 2.45 1.00 -14.59
N TYR A 532 3.40 0.10 -14.64
CA TYR A 532 4.48 0.05 -13.67
C TYR A 532 5.82 -0.10 -14.38
N TYR A 533 6.87 0.30 -13.68
CA TYR A 533 8.22 -0.11 -14.06
C TYR A 533 8.92 -0.91 -12.98
N SER A 534 9.91 -1.67 -13.44
CA SER A 534 10.82 -2.40 -12.56
C SER A 534 12.19 -2.62 -13.19
N PHE A 535 13.16 -2.98 -12.35
CA PHE A 535 14.54 -3.20 -12.75
C PHE A 535 14.91 -4.67 -12.53
N SER A 536 15.17 -5.41 -13.60
CA SER A 536 15.54 -6.83 -13.53
C SER A 536 16.46 -7.18 -14.70
N PRO A 537 17.37 -8.17 -14.55
CA PRO A 537 18.21 -8.64 -15.65
C PRO A 537 17.46 -9.51 -16.67
N ASP A 538 16.44 -10.30 -16.28
CA ASP A 538 15.83 -11.31 -17.18
C ASP A 538 14.31 -11.57 -17.01
N VAL A 539 13.68 -11.21 -15.88
CA VAL A 539 12.27 -11.60 -15.58
C VAL A 539 11.50 -10.47 -14.89
N PRO A 540 10.21 -10.22 -15.21
CA PRO A 540 9.38 -9.27 -14.46
C PRO A 540 9.35 -9.62 -12.97
N VAL A 541 9.68 -8.66 -12.12
CA VAL A 541 9.68 -8.85 -10.65
C VAL A 541 8.26 -8.90 -10.07
N ALA A 542 8.16 -9.48 -8.88
CA ALA A 542 6.92 -9.59 -8.13
C ALA A 542 6.23 -8.22 -7.94
N ILE A 543 4.89 -8.21 -7.90
CA ILE A 543 4.08 -6.98 -7.84
C ILE A 543 4.52 -6.02 -6.74
N SER A 544 4.93 -6.55 -5.59
CA SER A 544 5.40 -5.78 -4.43
C SER A 544 6.70 -4.99 -4.66
N GLN A 545 7.43 -5.28 -5.74
CA GLN A 545 8.70 -4.64 -6.10
C GLN A 545 8.55 -3.70 -7.31
N ARG A 546 7.34 -3.55 -7.83
CA ARG A 546 7.02 -2.69 -8.97
C ARG A 546 6.74 -1.28 -8.48
N GLN A 547 7.26 -0.27 -9.19
CA GLN A 547 6.93 1.13 -8.91
C GLN A 547 5.78 1.55 -9.82
N SER A 548 4.67 1.97 -9.21
CA SER A 548 3.49 2.45 -9.92
C SER A 548 3.79 3.78 -10.61
N VAL A 549 3.34 3.93 -11.85
CA VAL A 549 3.48 5.18 -12.59
C VAL A 549 2.13 5.82 -12.85
N ALA A 550 2.05 7.13 -12.70
CA ALA A 550 0.91 7.90 -13.16
C ALA A 550 0.76 7.75 -14.69
N SER A 551 -0.28 7.05 -15.12
CA SER A 551 -0.60 6.86 -16.53
C SER A 551 -1.66 7.85 -16.99
N ARG A 552 -1.51 8.35 -18.23
CA ARG A 552 -2.58 9.02 -18.97
C ARG A 552 -2.71 8.36 -20.34
N GLN A 553 -3.93 7.97 -20.68
CA GLN A 553 -4.25 7.39 -21.98
C GLN A 553 -4.30 8.50 -23.05
N PHE A 554 -3.51 8.35 -24.12
CA PHE A 554 -3.57 9.20 -25.31
C PHE A 554 -4.17 8.41 -26.48
N ARG A 555 -5.33 8.86 -26.99
CA ARG A 555 -6.07 8.25 -28.13
C ARG A 555 -6.53 6.79 -27.91
N ASP A 556 -7.17 6.22 -28.94
CA ASP A 556 -7.51 4.79 -29.08
C ASP A 556 -6.29 3.91 -29.48
N ASP A 557 -5.10 4.50 -29.61
CA ASP A 557 -3.87 3.86 -30.14
C ASP A 557 -2.95 3.27 -29.03
N TYR A 558 -3.50 2.90 -27.87
CA TYR A 558 -2.77 2.22 -26.77
C TYR A 558 -1.47 2.91 -26.31
N MET A 559 -1.46 4.25 -26.30
CA MET A 559 -0.32 5.06 -25.86
C MET A 559 -0.47 5.49 -24.40
N TYR A 560 0.57 5.26 -23.61
CA TYR A 560 0.65 5.54 -22.18
C TYR A 560 1.83 6.46 -21.88
N SER A 561 1.62 7.49 -21.06
CA SER A 561 2.71 8.30 -20.51
C SER A 561 3.24 7.74 -19.19
N PHE A 562 4.53 7.90 -18.92
CA PHE A 562 5.17 7.51 -17.67
C PHE A 562 6.25 8.53 -17.26
N SER A 563 6.65 8.55 -15.99
CA SER A 563 7.77 9.37 -15.52
C SER A 563 8.77 8.54 -14.71
N LEU A 564 10.05 8.77 -14.95
CA LEU A 564 11.19 8.20 -14.22
C LEU A 564 11.99 9.33 -13.59
N THR A 565 12.52 9.16 -12.38
CA THR A 565 13.47 10.15 -11.84
C THR A 565 14.88 9.90 -12.37
N LEU A 566 15.71 10.94 -12.44
CA LEU A 566 17.13 10.77 -12.76
C LEU A 566 17.84 9.83 -11.78
N ASN A 567 17.45 9.86 -10.51
CA ASN A 567 17.99 8.95 -9.50
C ASN A 567 17.67 7.48 -9.82
N ASP A 568 16.47 7.19 -10.31
CA ASP A 568 16.06 5.84 -10.70
C ASP A 568 16.87 5.31 -11.91
N VAL A 569 17.24 6.19 -12.84
CA VAL A 569 18.04 5.84 -14.03
C VAL A 569 19.53 5.69 -13.70
N VAL A 570 20.07 6.57 -12.85
CA VAL A 570 21.49 6.57 -12.48
C VAL A 570 21.84 5.38 -11.60
N THR A 571 20.90 4.91 -10.77
CA THR A 571 21.07 3.76 -9.87
C THR A 571 20.97 2.40 -10.57
N LEU A 572 20.66 2.37 -11.87
CA LEU A 572 20.68 1.17 -12.70
C LEU A 572 22.08 0.56 -12.81
N ARG A 573 22.20 -0.74 -12.53
CA ARG A 573 23.41 -1.52 -12.85
C ARG A 573 23.47 -1.81 -14.35
N ASP A 574 24.65 -1.99 -14.92
CA ASP A 574 24.85 -2.19 -16.36
C ASP A 574 24.12 -3.41 -16.94
N SER A 575 23.73 -4.37 -16.10
CA SER A 575 22.95 -5.56 -16.50
C SER A 575 21.44 -5.44 -16.26
N GLN A 576 20.94 -4.29 -15.81
CA GLN A 576 19.51 -4.09 -15.52
C GLN A 576 18.83 -3.30 -16.64
N VAL A 577 17.62 -3.72 -16.99
CA VAL A 577 16.76 -3.04 -17.95
C VAL A 577 15.53 -2.46 -17.26
N VAL A 578 15.02 -1.36 -17.79
CA VAL A 578 13.73 -0.78 -17.40
C VAL A 578 12.64 -1.60 -18.08
N HIS A 579 11.90 -2.35 -17.28
CA HIS A 579 10.69 -3.00 -17.72
C HIS A 579 9.53 -2.04 -17.60
N ILE A 580 8.78 -1.80 -18.67
CA ILE A 580 7.54 -1.03 -18.64
C ILE A 580 6.43 -1.97 -19.07
N ALA A 581 5.41 -2.13 -18.24
CA ALA A 581 4.33 -3.05 -18.53
C ALA A 581 2.98 -2.42 -18.23
N ALA A 582 2.01 -2.81 -19.05
CA ALA A 582 0.61 -2.49 -18.84
C ALA A 582 -0.14 -3.82 -18.66
N GLU A 583 -0.78 -3.96 -17.50
CA GLU A 583 -1.50 -5.16 -17.09
C GLU A 583 -2.99 -4.85 -16.89
N GLU A 584 -3.86 -5.69 -17.46
CA GLU A 584 -5.28 -5.77 -17.07
C GLU A 584 -5.53 -6.96 -16.13
N SER A 585 -4.74 -8.03 -16.28
CA SER A 585 -4.74 -9.18 -15.38
C SER A 585 -3.40 -9.92 -15.48
N LEU A 586 -3.14 -10.85 -14.55
CA LEU A 586 -1.93 -11.69 -14.52
C LEU A 586 -1.68 -12.48 -15.81
N VAL A 587 -2.71 -12.67 -16.65
CA VAL A 587 -2.63 -13.40 -17.93
C VAL A 587 -2.65 -12.49 -19.15
N ASN A 588 -3.07 -11.24 -19.02
CA ASN A 588 -3.14 -10.25 -20.11
C ASN A 588 -2.22 -9.06 -19.79
N GLN A 589 -0.98 -9.17 -20.24
CA GLN A 589 0.06 -8.16 -20.05
C GLN A 589 0.82 -7.92 -21.36
N ASN A 590 1.15 -6.66 -21.63
CA ASN A 590 2.14 -6.31 -22.65
C ASN A 590 3.35 -5.65 -21.99
N HIS A 591 4.54 -5.93 -22.52
CA HIS A 591 5.80 -5.58 -21.89
C HIS A 591 6.75 -4.92 -22.90
N VAL A 592 7.39 -3.83 -22.50
CA VAL A 592 8.49 -3.20 -23.23
C VAL A 592 9.72 -3.13 -22.32
N ILE A 593 10.91 -3.21 -22.92
CA ILE A 593 12.19 -3.27 -22.22
C ILE A 593 13.10 -2.20 -22.80
N MET A 594 13.73 -1.40 -21.94
CA MET A 594 14.77 -0.43 -22.33
C MET A 594 16.06 -0.65 -21.54
N THR A 595 17.19 -0.54 -22.20
CA THR A 595 18.51 -0.53 -21.56
C THR A 595 18.81 0.85 -20.95
N ARG A 596 19.70 0.88 -19.97
CA ARG A 596 20.22 2.12 -19.37
C ARG A 596 20.83 3.05 -20.42
N GLU A 597 21.54 2.48 -21.39
CA GLU A 597 22.19 3.22 -22.48
C GLU A 597 21.14 3.91 -23.37
N GLU A 598 20.07 3.22 -23.75
CA GLU A 598 18.96 3.81 -24.52
C GLU A 598 18.25 4.96 -23.79
N VAL A 599 18.07 4.84 -22.47
CA VAL A 599 17.49 5.91 -21.63
C VAL A 599 18.43 7.13 -21.59
N MET A 600 19.74 6.91 -21.45
CA MET A 600 20.74 7.97 -21.40
C MET A 600 20.98 8.62 -22.78
N GLU A 601 20.87 7.87 -23.87
CA GLU A 601 20.91 8.41 -25.24
C GLU A 601 19.74 9.35 -25.52
N CYS A 602 18.53 9.02 -25.01
CA CYS A 602 17.38 9.92 -25.07
C CYS A 602 17.62 11.21 -24.26
N ALA A 603 18.27 11.09 -23.09
CA ALA A 603 18.62 12.24 -22.25
C ALA A 603 19.63 13.20 -22.91
N ALA A 604 20.46 12.71 -23.83
CA ALA A 604 21.48 13.48 -24.54
C ALA A 604 20.94 14.24 -25.77
N PHE A 605 19.65 14.10 -26.10
CA PHE A 605 19.02 14.82 -27.21
C PHE A 605 18.82 16.30 -26.87
N LEU A 606 19.35 17.20 -27.71
CA LEU A 606 19.22 18.64 -27.53
C LEU A 606 18.48 19.23 -28.74
N LEU A 607 17.27 19.74 -28.47
CA LEU A 607 16.50 20.57 -29.39
C LEU A 607 16.44 21.98 -28.80
N THR A 608 16.94 22.96 -29.55
CA THR A 608 16.80 24.37 -29.22
C THR A 608 15.92 25.02 -30.27
N MET A 609 14.96 25.85 -29.86
CA MET A 609 14.07 26.58 -30.75
C MET A 609 14.03 28.04 -30.32
N GLN A 610 14.12 28.94 -31.30
CA GLN A 610 14.10 30.38 -31.14
C GLN A 610 13.07 30.99 -32.10
N ILE A 611 12.14 31.77 -31.56
CA ILE A 611 11.21 32.54 -32.39
C ILE A 611 11.97 33.74 -32.96
N GLN A 612 12.09 33.80 -34.28
CA GLN A 612 12.76 34.91 -34.95
C GLN A 612 11.82 36.07 -35.21
N ASP A 613 10.59 35.78 -35.64
CA ASP A 613 9.62 36.81 -35.98
C ASP A 613 8.19 36.33 -35.76
N VAL A 614 7.30 37.28 -35.47
CA VAL A 614 5.86 37.07 -35.30
C VAL A 614 5.12 38.12 -36.12
N ASP A 615 4.65 37.73 -37.31
CA ASP A 615 3.77 38.57 -38.11
C ASP A 615 2.34 38.48 -37.59
N LYS A 616 1.98 39.46 -36.76
CA LYS A 616 0.65 39.57 -36.16
C LYS A 616 -0.47 39.86 -37.17
N LYS A 617 -0.16 40.37 -38.37
CA LYS A 617 -1.16 40.67 -39.40
C LYS A 617 -1.49 39.45 -40.25
N LEU A 618 -0.49 38.61 -40.50
CA LEU A 618 -0.64 37.36 -41.25
C LEU A 618 -0.88 36.15 -40.35
N HIS A 619 -0.93 36.36 -39.01
CA HIS A 619 -1.01 35.30 -38.02
C HIS A 619 0.07 34.23 -38.23
N ARG A 620 1.33 34.64 -38.43
CA ARG A 620 2.45 33.73 -38.71
C ARG A 620 3.62 33.90 -37.75
N MET A 621 4.21 32.80 -37.32
CA MET A 621 5.40 32.76 -36.48
C MET A 621 6.53 32.05 -37.22
N ARG A 622 7.69 32.71 -37.31
CA ARG A 622 8.91 32.09 -37.80
C ARG A 622 9.73 31.57 -36.64
N ILE A 623 10.02 30.27 -36.64
CA ILE A 623 10.82 29.61 -35.62
C ILE A 623 12.06 29.01 -36.27
N GLU A 624 13.21 29.34 -35.72
CA GLU A 624 14.46 28.68 -36.01
C GLU A 624 14.72 27.63 -34.96
N GLY A 625 15.16 26.45 -35.36
CA GLY A 625 15.57 25.43 -34.41
C GLY A 625 16.90 24.82 -34.79
N ASN A 626 17.62 24.36 -33.77
CA ASN A 626 18.84 23.61 -33.91
C ASN A 626 18.70 22.28 -33.17
N VAL A 627 19.02 21.19 -33.87
CA VAL A 627 18.92 19.83 -33.37
C VAL A 627 20.24 19.09 -33.55
N THR A 628 20.62 18.31 -32.54
CA THR A 628 21.87 17.53 -32.56
C THR A 628 21.77 16.21 -33.36
N ALA A 629 20.62 15.94 -34.01
CA ALA A 629 20.36 14.75 -34.82
C ALA A 629 19.16 14.90 -35.79
N VAL A 630 18.94 13.92 -36.68
CA VAL A 630 17.78 13.88 -37.61
C VAL A 630 16.47 13.92 -36.82
N ALA A 631 15.51 14.75 -37.24
CA ALA A 631 14.22 15.02 -36.58
C ALA A 631 13.06 15.18 -37.58
N GLU A 632 11.92 14.51 -37.34
CA GLU A 632 10.60 14.85 -37.93
C GLU A 632 9.85 15.80 -36.98
N ILE A 633 9.15 16.84 -37.49
CA ILE A 633 8.48 17.85 -36.64
C ILE A 633 6.96 17.90 -36.88
N TYR A 634 6.19 17.76 -35.80
CA TYR A 634 4.71 17.73 -35.81
C TYR A 634 4.11 18.97 -35.13
N GLN A 635 2.92 19.41 -35.58
CA GLN A 635 2.11 20.44 -34.91
C GLN A 635 0.80 19.84 -34.37
N VAL A 636 0.45 20.22 -33.13
CA VAL A 636 -0.82 19.84 -32.50
C VAL A 636 -1.56 21.10 -32.05
N SER A 637 -2.80 21.29 -32.52
CA SER A 637 -3.64 22.43 -32.12
C SER A 637 -4.47 22.10 -30.86
N ARG A 638 -4.69 23.09 -29.99
CA ARG A 638 -5.49 22.94 -28.76
C ARG A 638 -7.01 22.93 -29.01
N SER A 639 -7.47 23.51 -30.12
CA SER A 639 -8.90 23.60 -30.46
C SER A 639 -9.58 22.24 -30.64
N SER A 640 -8.81 21.17 -30.80
CA SER A 640 -9.32 19.80 -30.94
C SER A 640 -9.30 18.97 -29.64
N ILE A 641 -8.98 19.59 -28.50
CA ILE A 641 -9.01 18.93 -27.17
C ILE A 641 -10.28 19.33 -26.38
N LEU A 642 -10.90 20.48 -26.70
CA LEU A 642 -12.06 21.00 -25.97
C LEU A 642 -13.40 20.77 -26.69
N ASP A 643 -13.40 20.59 -28.01
CA ASP A 643 -14.55 20.05 -28.72
C ASP A 643 -14.41 18.52 -28.85
N LYS A 644 -15.51 17.77 -28.66
CA LYS A 644 -15.57 16.30 -28.80
C LYS A 644 -15.32 15.79 -30.24
N LYS A 645 -14.56 16.52 -31.04
CA LYS A 645 -14.08 16.11 -32.37
C LYS A 645 -12.56 16.04 -32.34
N GLU A 646 -12.07 14.91 -32.84
CA GLU A 646 -10.71 14.39 -32.80
C GLU A 646 -9.60 15.44 -33.02
N PRO A 647 -8.48 15.36 -32.28
CA PRO A 647 -7.24 16.05 -32.64
C PRO A 647 -6.63 15.49 -33.92
N THR A 648 -6.75 16.26 -35.00
CA THR A 648 -5.93 16.11 -36.20
C THR A 648 -4.53 16.66 -35.92
N MET A 649 -3.53 15.78 -35.90
CA MET A 649 -2.12 16.17 -35.97
C MET A 649 -1.76 16.42 -37.44
N GLU A 650 -1.09 17.53 -37.72
CA GLU A 650 -0.61 17.87 -39.07
C GLU A 650 0.92 17.80 -39.08
N LEU A 651 1.46 17.02 -40.02
CA LEU A 651 2.90 16.92 -40.27
C LEU A 651 3.34 18.19 -40.99
N LEU A 652 4.05 19.07 -40.27
CA LEU A 652 4.51 20.32 -40.85
C LEU A 652 5.77 20.15 -41.70
N TYR A 653 6.60 19.17 -41.36
CA TYR A 653 7.87 18.98 -42.04
C TYR A 653 8.35 17.52 -41.94
N GLU A 654 8.62 16.94 -43.11
CA GLU A 654 9.31 15.65 -43.28
C GLU A 654 10.47 15.85 -44.27
N GLY A 655 11.70 15.64 -43.81
CA GLY A 655 12.87 15.85 -44.67
C GLY A 655 14.15 15.27 -44.10
N SER A 656 14.98 14.71 -44.99
CA SER A 656 16.37 14.36 -44.72
C SER A 656 17.24 15.60 -45.00
N VAL A 657 17.84 16.19 -43.98
CA VAL A 657 18.67 17.39 -44.16
C VAL A 657 20.11 16.99 -44.49
N ILE A 658 20.64 17.50 -45.61
CA ILE A 658 22.01 17.24 -46.09
C ILE A 658 23.02 17.87 -45.12
N ALA A 659 23.95 17.05 -44.64
CA ALA A 659 24.90 17.41 -43.60
C ALA A 659 25.95 18.43 -44.06
N VAL A 660 26.08 19.54 -43.32
CA VAL A 660 27.33 20.30 -43.19
C VAL A 660 27.50 20.64 -41.70
N GLU A 661 28.54 20.08 -41.08
CA GLU A 661 29.13 20.48 -39.78
C GLU A 661 28.23 20.46 -38.53
N SER A 662 28.12 19.28 -37.90
CA SER A 662 27.80 18.96 -36.48
C SER A 662 26.68 19.67 -35.68
N HIS A 663 25.94 20.62 -36.24
CA HIS A 663 24.70 21.20 -35.71
C HIS A 663 23.73 21.41 -36.88
N GLN A 664 22.47 20.98 -36.76
CA GLN A 664 21.51 21.05 -37.86
C GLN A 664 20.46 22.12 -37.59
N PHE A 665 20.41 23.12 -38.46
CA PHE A 665 19.51 24.26 -38.34
C PHE A 665 18.30 24.12 -39.28
N PHE A 666 17.09 24.42 -38.79
CA PHE A 666 15.86 24.47 -39.58
C PHE A 666 15.08 25.75 -39.33
N ILE A 667 14.27 26.17 -40.30
CA ILE A 667 13.33 27.30 -40.19
C ILE A 667 11.93 26.78 -40.49
N LEU A 668 10.98 27.05 -39.58
CA LEU A 668 9.55 26.75 -39.74
C LEU A 668 8.75 28.05 -39.72
N ASP A 669 7.87 28.22 -40.70
CA ASP A 669 6.83 29.26 -40.69
C ASP A 669 5.49 28.60 -40.28
N VAL A 670 4.91 29.04 -39.17
CA VAL A 670 3.75 28.40 -38.52
C VAL A 670 2.56 29.36 -38.48
N ASP A 671 1.38 28.93 -38.92
CA ASP A 671 0.14 29.70 -38.79
C ASP A 671 -0.41 29.64 -37.34
N ILE A 672 -0.70 30.80 -36.74
CA ILE A 672 -1.03 31.03 -35.32
C ILE A 672 -2.56 31.20 -35.12
N GLU A 673 -3.41 31.04 -36.13
CA GLU A 673 -4.82 31.41 -36.05
C GLU A 673 -5.66 30.65 -34.99
N SER A 674 -5.14 29.59 -34.35
CA SER A 674 -5.90 28.77 -33.38
C SER A 674 -5.12 28.24 -32.15
N ALA A 675 -3.91 28.72 -31.85
CA ALA A 675 -3.07 28.14 -30.80
C ALA A 675 -2.92 29.01 -29.55
N GLU A 676 -3.50 28.58 -28.43
CA GLU A 676 -3.01 28.98 -27.09
C GLU A 676 -1.75 28.19 -26.69
N ILE A 677 -1.51 27.02 -27.28
CA ILE A 677 -0.30 26.21 -27.09
C ILE A 677 -0.01 25.45 -28.38
N VAL A 678 1.23 25.53 -28.89
CA VAL A 678 1.72 24.68 -29.97
C VAL A 678 2.69 23.65 -29.39
N TYR A 679 2.52 22.38 -29.77
CA TYR A 679 3.41 21.28 -29.37
C TYR A 679 4.27 20.84 -30.56
N TYR A 680 5.57 20.69 -30.35
CA TYR A 680 6.53 20.16 -31.33
C TYR A 680 7.12 18.84 -30.83
N ILE A 681 7.18 17.85 -31.72
CA ILE A 681 7.75 16.52 -31.47
C ILE A 681 8.91 16.35 -32.45
N ALA A 682 10.11 15.96 -32.00
CA ALA A 682 11.25 15.66 -32.87
C ALA A 682 11.59 14.15 -32.84
N ARG A 683 11.88 13.55 -34.00
CA ARG A 683 12.15 12.10 -34.13
C ARG A 683 13.55 11.73 -34.64
N ARG A 684 14.38 11.04 -33.85
CA ARG A 684 15.65 10.42 -34.29
C ARG A 684 15.53 8.89 -34.30
N GLY A 685 15.40 8.28 -35.47
CA GLY A 685 15.23 6.82 -35.56
C GLY A 685 13.96 6.35 -34.83
N ASN A 686 14.11 5.53 -33.79
CA ASN A 686 13.00 5.06 -32.93
C ASN A 686 12.72 5.98 -31.72
N CYS A 687 13.49 7.05 -31.53
CA CYS A 687 13.34 7.97 -30.40
C CYS A 687 12.50 9.20 -30.79
N LEU A 688 11.52 9.57 -29.96
CA LEU A 688 10.73 10.79 -30.07
C LEU A 688 10.96 11.68 -28.83
N SER A 689 11.18 12.98 -29.02
CA SER A 689 11.24 13.97 -27.93
C SER A 689 9.89 14.66 -27.72
N MET A 690 9.47 14.84 -26.46
CA MET A 690 8.19 15.49 -26.07
C MET A 690 8.39 16.92 -25.50
N PRO A 691 7.32 17.72 -25.28
CA PRO A 691 7.07 18.94 -26.04
C PRO A 691 7.65 20.23 -25.44
N ILE A 692 8.03 21.16 -26.31
CA ILE A 692 8.20 22.57 -25.96
C ILE A 692 6.82 23.24 -26.05
N CYS A 693 6.31 23.76 -24.92
CA CYS A 693 5.10 24.58 -24.85
C CYS A 693 5.47 26.05 -25.11
N VAL A 694 4.91 26.66 -26.14
CA VAL A 694 5.07 28.11 -26.40
C VAL A 694 3.74 28.79 -26.10
N ASP A 695 3.69 29.58 -25.03
CA ASP A 695 2.54 30.43 -24.69
C ASP A 695 2.65 31.76 -25.43
N VAL A 696 1.85 31.90 -26.48
CA VAL A 696 1.95 32.97 -27.49
C VAL A 696 1.61 34.39 -26.96
N PRO A 697 0.79 34.62 -25.91
CA PRO A 697 0.46 35.97 -25.48
C PRO A 697 1.60 36.71 -24.76
N ASN A 698 2.53 36.02 -24.10
CA ASN A 698 3.41 36.66 -23.08
C ASN A 698 4.93 36.57 -23.30
N LYS A 699 5.43 36.00 -24.40
CA LYS A 699 6.90 35.86 -24.65
C LYS A 699 7.68 35.29 -23.44
N GLN A 700 7.04 34.50 -22.60
CA GLN A 700 7.70 33.80 -21.50
C GLN A 700 7.69 32.31 -21.83
N PHE A 701 8.86 31.69 -21.74
CA PHE A 701 8.94 30.24 -21.68
C PHE A 701 8.22 29.78 -20.42
N CYS A 702 7.15 28.99 -20.57
CA CYS A 702 6.81 28.06 -19.49
C CYS A 702 7.86 26.95 -19.54
N ARG A 703 8.90 27.07 -18.69
CA ARG A 703 9.64 25.88 -18.26
C ARG A 703 8.64 25.04 -17.45
N MET A 704 8.18 23.94 -18.05
CA MET A 704 7.73 22.80 -17.26
C MET A 704 8.93 21.97 -16.86
#